data_AF-A0A4R9L0X5-F1
#
_entry.id   AF-A0A4R9L0X5-F1
#
_cell.length_a   1.000
_cell.length_b   1.000
_cell.length_c   1.000
_cell.angle_alpha   90.00
_cell.angle_beta   90.00
_cell.angle_gamma   90.00
#
_symmetry.space_group_name_H-M   'P 1'
#
loop_
_entity.id
_entity.type
_entity.pdbx_description
1 polymer ?
#
loop_
_entity_poly.entity_id
_entity_poly.type
_entity_poly.pdbx_seq_one_letter_code
_entity_poly.pdbx_strand_id
1 'polypeptide(L)'
;MLKETYKGYTELPRGGYLIDTTEGYLQIGSPPETIKDTMGFEKKSPLVFILPNKFFHVEKGISTAELEFPIYYNFFLRQKKTFIVCTEEQRKQLITVLKESLMGPENINLKSEFLNGEESFGFPDMKAEMAYFRGYKGLEDVVDFKVFDSENSVHFGDVAIIKLESGDFLIEDGDRKIEVPGEVGFNIKYDIGERPTEPFQAPIIGITCLGPSHGFDPEDNTSGFIIWLNHQGIMVDPPVNSTEWLRQSNVNPKLINHVILTHCHADHDAGTFQKILEENKITIHATETVMDSFLRKYSALTKIPKKELQELFHFQPIIIGKATMINGGEFNFHYALHSIPSVGFEFFFQDQSFMYTSDHLNEPEIHDKMYAQGILPESRWKFFKEFPWDRRIIYHEAGIPPLHTRVSYLASLPESIQEKITVYHIARKDMPTGTKLKLARFGIENTLYPEITPPKHIEAYNLLDVMTQIDIFHGFPIEKAKEFLLIVNEERYKRGDHIIRKGTPGDKFYIIASGNVKFEGLNQDGSEGVPVKRYGTYEYFGEASLVLDLPRAADVYAETDVLALTIEKNKFLQFIRNSDLKNNLTRLNEIRDSNSWKALAESRHFRGLTSHQITQLELIMTLHKVNAGSVLVKEKEFYGDAYIIRNGKVNVYQNGNLLAELTDGDFVGEIYNISKNFVSNYTFRAEVDTELYSIQQNDLIDYVKKNPGVYMRMNTVYS
;
A
#
# COMPACT_ATOMS: atom_id res chain seq x y z
N MET A 1 25.43 8.64 10.36
CA MET A 1 26.34 7.87 11.25
C MET A 1 25.80 6.46 11.34
N LEU A 2 26.44 5.50 10.64
CA LEU A 2 26.11 4.09 10.66
C LEU A 2 26.50 3.49 12.03
N LYS A 3 25.67 2.60 12.60
CA LYS A 3 26.01 1.87 13.83
C LYS A 3 27.16 0.88 13.55
N GLU A 4 28.06 0.75 14.52
CA GLU A 4 29.32 0.01 14.45
C GLU A 4 29.23 -1.43 13.89
N THR A 5 30.24 -1.76 13.08
CA THR A 5 30.57 -3.05 12.44
C THR A 5 31.00 -4.14 13.44
N TYR A 6 30.13 -4.52 14.37
CA TYR A 6 30.42 -5.64 15.29
C TYR A 6 30.32 -7.04 14.62
N LYS A 7 29.70 -7.14 13.44
CA LYS A 7 29.41 -8.41 12.74
C LYS A 7 30.12 -8.59 11.38
N GLY A 8 30.99 -7.66 10.98
CA GLY A 8 31.70 -7.71 9.69
C GLY A 8 30.89 -7.24 8.46
N TYR A 9 29.62 -6.87 8.61
CA TYR A 9 28.78 -6.25 7.59
C TYR A 9 28.09 -4.98 8.12
N THR A 10 27.56 -4.16 7.21
CA THR A 10 26.79 -2.94 7.51
C THR A 10 25.32 -3.15 7.16
N GLU A 11 24.42 -2.92 8.12
CA GLU A 11 22.97 -2.89 7.85
C GLU A 11 22.61 -1.56 7.18
N LEU A 12 21.93 -1.64 6.03
CA LEU A 12 21.51 -0.45 5.28
C LEU A 12 20.22 0.15 5.88
N PRO A 13 20.06 1.49 5.88
CA PRO A 13 18.86 2.16 6.38
C PRO A 13 17.54 1.64 5.77
N ARG A 14 17.50 1.42 4.45
CA ARG A 14 16.31 0.92 3.74
C ARG A 14 16.15 -0.60 3.81
N GLY A 15 17.12 -1.29 4.38
CA GLY A 15 17.18 -2.73 4.54
C GLY A 15 18.23 -3.37 3.65
N GLY A 16 18.63 -4.59 4.02
CA GLY A 16 19.70 -5.34 3.37
C GLY A 16 21.05 -5.12 4.06
N TYR A 17 22.06 -5.86 3.60
CA TYR A 17 23.38 -5.92 4.22
C TYR A 17 24.46 -5.62 3.19
N LEU A 18 25.37 -4.72 3.53
CA LEU A 18 26.52 -4.36 2.71
C LEU A 18 27.80 -4.94 3.30
N ILE A 19 28.61 -5.60 2.46
CA ILE A 19 29.87 -6.21 2.85
C ILE A 19 31.00 -5.58 2.02
N ASP A 20 32.04 -5.14 2.72
CA ASP A 20 33.27 -4.62 2.10
C ASP A 20 34.30 -5.73 1.91
N THR A 21 34.56 -6.10 0.65
CA THR A 21 35.53 -7.13 0.28
C THR A 21 36.67 -6.57 -0.58
N THR A 22 37.69 -7.39 -0.80
CA THR A 22 38.81 -7.09 -1.71
C THR A 22 38.36 -6.84 -3.16
N GLU A 23 37.26 -7.45 -3.60
CA GLU A 23 36.66 -7.28 -4.94
C GLU A 23 35.64 -6.13 -5.03
N GLY A 24 35.39 -5.43 -3.91
CA GLY A 24 34.48 -4.30 -3.81
C GLY A 24 33.26 -4.60 -2.93
N TYR A 25 32.21 -3.79 -3.06
CA TYR A 25 31.01 -3.98 -2.27
C TYR A 25 30.11 -5.09 -2.81
N LEU A 26 29.72 -6.00 -1.92
CA LEU A 26 28.63 -6.96 -2.10
C LEU A 26 27.42 -6.47 -1.31
N GLN A 27 26.21 -6.64 -1.86
CA GLN A 27 24.97 -6.34 -1.15
C GLN A 27 24.04 -7.56 -1.11
N ILE A 28 23.54 -7.92 0.07
CA ILE A 28 22.53 -8.96 0.25
C ILE A 28 21.17 -8.30 0.48
N GLY A 29 20.19 -8.64 -0.37
CA GLY A 29 18.88 -8.00 -0.34
C GLY A 29 18.92 -6.58 -0.91
N SER A 30 17.91 -6.23 -1.69
CA SER A 30 17.74 -4.88 -2.24
C SER A 30 16.27 -4.50 -2.17
N PRO A 31 15.77 -4.03 -1.02
CA PRO A 31 14.47 -3.36 -0.96
C PRO A 31 14.40 -2.15 -1.93
N PRO A 32 13.19 -1.64 -2.23
CA PRO A 32 13.04 -0.42 -3.00
C PRO A 32 13.92 0.73 -2.49
N GLU A 33 14.44 1.54 -3.41
CA GLU A 33 15.30 2.70 -3.15
C GLU A 33 16.67 2.43 -2.49
N THR A 34 17.06 1.18 -2.20
CA THR A 34 18.30 0.89 -1.45
C THR A 34 19.59 1.41 -2.13
N ILE A 35 19.55 1.66 -3.45
CA ILE A 35 20.67 2.30 -4.17
C ILE A 35 21.02 3.69 -3.59
N LYS A 36 20.03 4.42 -3.06
CA LYS A 36 20.21 5.73 -2.42
C LYS A 36 21.14 5.64 -1.20
N ASP A 37 21.15 4.50 -0.52
CA ASP A 37 21.99 4.28 0.66
C ASP A 37 23.46 4.08 0.29
N THR A 38 23.78 3.68 -0.96
CA THR A 38 25.13 3.27 -1.36
C THR A 38 25.77 4.16 -2.43
N MET A 39 25.00 4.96 -3.16
CA MET A 39 25.51 5.82 -4.24
C MET A 39 26.48 6.91 -3.78
N GLY A 40 26.43 7.29 -2.50
CA GLY A 40 27.29 8.31 -1.89
C GLY A 40 28.60 7.81 -1.27
N PHE A 41 28.90 6.51 -1.31
CA PHE A 41 30.10 5.94 -0.67
C PHE A 41 31.39 6.17 -1.48
N GLU A 42 32.52 6.35 -0.77
CA GLU A 42 33.85 6.59 -1.35
C GLU A 42 34.31 5.43 -2.25
N LYS A 43 34.04 4.19 -1.84
CA LYS A 43 34.09 3.01 -2.71
C LYS A 43 32.78 2.97 -3.51
N LYS A 44 32.89 2.84 -4.84
CA LYS A 44 31.74 2.85 -5.77
C LYS A 44 30.63 1.87 -5.30
N SER A 45 29.36 2.19 -5.57
CA SER A 45 28.20 1.34 -5.24
C SER A 45 28.36 -0.15 -5.64
N PRO A 46 27.61 -1.07 -5.01
CA PRO A 46 27.74 -2.50 -5.27
C PRO A 46 27.57 -2.88 -6.75
N LEU A 47 28.39 -3.80 -7.21
CA LEU A 47 28.24 -4.46 -8.52
C LEU A 47 27.68 -5.88 -8.37
N VAL A 48 27.81 -6.49 -7.20
CA VAL A 48 27.37 -7.85 -6.92
C VAL A 48 26.25 -7.79 -5.89
N PHE A 49 25.08 -8.33 -6.27
CA PHE A 49 23.91 -8.43 -5.43
C PHE A 49 23.57 -9.89 -5.18
N ILE A 50 23.41 -10.28 -3.92
CA ILE A 50 23.04 -11.62 -3.50
C ILE A 50 21.54 -11.59 -3.16
N LEU A 51 20.77 -12.45 -3.82
CA LEU A 51 19.32 -12.48 -3.63
C LEU A 51 18.96 -13.11 -2.27
N PRO A 52 18.04 -12.49 -1.51
CA PRO A 52 17.58 -13.03 -0.24
C PRO A 52 16.71 -14.27 -0.46
N ASN A 53 16.49 -15.03 0.61
CA ASN A 53 15.69 -16.26 0.57
C ASN A 53 14.25 -16.00 0.11
N LYS A 54 13.61 -14.93 0.63
CA LYS A 54 12.28 -14.47 0.23
C LYS A 54 12.39 -13.14 -0.52
N PHE A 55 11.65 -12.98 -1.62
CA PHE A 55 11.63 -11.76 -2.45
C PHE A 55 10.60 -10.71 -1.99
N PHE A 56 9.79 -11.05 -0.99
CA PHE A 56 8.72 -10.19 -0.51
C PHE A 56 8.56 -10.29 1.00
N HIS A 57 8.47 -9.15 1.66
CA HIS A 57 8.27 -9.07 3.10
C HIS A 57 6.82 -8.68 3.42
N VAL A 58 6.00 -9.68 3.78
CA VAL A 58 4.55 -9.52 3.91
C VAL A 58 4.11 -8.49 4.94
N GLU A 59 4.80 -8.39 6.08
CA GLU A 59 4.42 -7.42 7.13
C GLU A 59 4.70 -5.98 6.71
N LYS A 60 5.66 -5.76 5.82
CA LYS A 60 6.02 -4.43 5.30
C LYS A 60 5.34 -4.15 3.97
N GLY A 61 4.88 -5.18 3.27
CA GLY A 61 4.25 -5.07 1.97
C GLY A 61 5.19 -4.67 0.84
N ILE A 62 6.48 -5.02 0.93
CA ILE A 62 7.52 -4.55 0.00
C ILE A 62 8.41 -5.69 -0.51
N SER A 63 8.93 -5.49 -1.72
CA SER A 63 9.97 -6.33 -2.32
C SER A 63 11.27 -6.26 -1.50
N THR A 64 12.01 -7.35 -1.48
CA THR A 64 13.38 -7.44 -0.93
C THR A 64 14.42 -7.71 -2.03
N ALA A 65 13.97 -7.79 -3.30
CA ALA A 65 14.77 -8.13 -4.47
C ALA A 65 14.53 -7.14 -5.63
N GLU A 66 14.37 -5.86 -5.30
CA GLU A 66 14.17 -4.76 -6.22
C GLU A 66 15.53 -4.24 -6.74
N LEU A 67 15.93 -4.72 -7.93
CA LEU A 67 17.25 -4.46 -8.51
C LEU A 67 17.23 -3.52 -9.72
N GLU A 68 16.06 -3.02 -10.11
CA GLU A 68 15.88 -2.14 -11.27
C GLU A 68 16.82 -0.92 -11.26
N PHE A 69 16.72 -0.08 -10.22
CA PHE A 69 17.54 1.12 -10.09
C PHE A 69 19.04 0.83 -9.90
N PRO A 70 19.47 -0.15 -9.08
CA PRO A 70 20.85 -0.60 -9.06
C PRO A 70 21.39 -0.98 -10.46
N ILE A 71 20.61 -1.70 -11.26
CA ILE A 71 20.97 -2.10 -12.62
C ILE A 71 21.12 -0.86 -13.52
N TYR A 72 20.15 0.05 -13.52
CA TYR A 72 20.22 1.29 -14.29
C TYR A 72 21.40 2.16 -13.88
N TYR A 73 21.66 2.33 -12.58
CA TYR A 73 22.80 3.08 -12.07
C TYR A 73 24.13 2.48 -12.59
N ASN A 74 24.31 1.17 -12.46
CA ASN A 74 25.54 0.51 -12.89
C ASN A 74 25.72 0.54 -14.41
N PHE A 75 24.65 0.32 -15.17
CA PHE A 75 24.73 0.25 -16.62
C PHE A 75 24.88 1.65 -17.24
N PHE A 76 23.95 2.56 -16.99
CA PHE A 76 23.95 3.87 -17.66
C PHE A 76 24.98 4.84 -17.09
N LEU A 77 25.15 4.88 -15.76
CA LEU A 77 26.06 5.86 -15.12
C LEU A 77 27.48 5.32 -14.93
N ARG A 78 27.65 4.01 -14.74
CA ARG A 78 28.99 3.41 -14.53
C ARG A 78 29.51 2.58 -15.71
N GLN A 79 28.68 2.34 -16.74
CA GLN A 79 29.05 1.53 -17.91
C GLN A 79 29.53 0.12 -17.52
N LYS A 80 28.88 -0.49 -16.52
CA LYS A 80 29.19 -1.82 -16.00
C LYS A 80 27.92 -2.67 -15.88
N LYS A 81 28.08 -3.99 -16.06
CA LYS A 81 27.01 -4.95 -15.75
C LYS A 81 26.87 -5.14 -14.24
N THR A 82 25.65 -5.46 -13.82
CA THR A 82 25.34 -5.90 -12.46
C THR A 82 25.39 -7.42 -12.39
N PHE A 83 26.08 -7.96 -11.38
CA PHE A 83 26.16 -9.39 -11.11
C PHE A 83 25.14 -9.78 -10.05
N ILE A 84 24.36 -10.83 -10.31
CA ILE A 84 23.32 -11.30 -9.39
C ILE A 84 23.60 -12.74 -8.98
N VAL A 85 23.81 -12.96 -7.69
CA VAL A 85 24.06 -14.27 -7.10
C VAL A 85 22.75 -14.86 -6.59
N CYS A 86 22.40 -16.06 -7.06
CA CYS A 86 21.09 -16.64 -6.78
C CYS A 86 21.05 -18.16 -7.01
N THR A 87 19.94 -18.80 -6.65
CA THR A 87 19.59 -20.15 -7.12
C THR A 87 18.97 -20.10 -8.53
N GLU A 88 18.87 -21.24 -9.21
CA GLU A 88 18.23 -21.31 -10.54
C GLU A 88 16.71 -21.01 -10.47
N GLU A 89 16.05 -21.32 -9.37
CA GLU A 89 14.65 -20.95 -9.14
C GLU A 89 14.50 -19.43 -9.01
N GLN A 90 15.32 -18.82 -8.14
CA GLN A 90 15.35 -17.37 -7.93
C GLN A 90 15.68 -16.61 -9.23
N ARG A 91 16.58 -17.16 -10.07
CA ARG A 91 16.88 -16.60 -11.39
C ARG A 91 15.64 -16.49 -12.27
N LYS A 92 14.85 -17.57 -12.40
CA LYS A 92 13.62 -17.58 -13.22
C LYS A 92 12.59 -16.57 -12.70
N GLN A 93 12.45 -16.49 -11.38
CA GLN A 93 11.58 -15.53 -10.70
C GLN A 93 12.02 -14.09 -11.00
N LEU A 94 13.30 -13.76 -10.81
CA LEU A 94 13.80 -12.40 -11.00
C LEU A 94 13.81 -11.97 -12.47
N ILE A 95 14.09 -12.88 -13.42
CA ILE A 95 13.98 -12.55 -14.86
C ILE A 95 12.58 -12.04 -15.19
N THR A 96 11.53 -12.61 -14.59
CA THR A 96 10.16 -12.15 -14.81
C THR A 96 9.98 -10.72 -14.29
N VAL A 97 10.45 -10.43 -13.07
CA VAL A 97 10.40 -9.09 -12.45
C VAL A 97 11.15 -8.05 -13.29
N LEU A 98 12.36 -8.37 -13.72
CA LEU A 98 13.22 -7.48 -14.50
C LEU A 98 12.70 -7.25 -15.91
N LYS A 99 12.04 -8.23 -16.54
CA LYS A 99 11.40 -8.02 -17.84
C LYS A 99 10.29 -6.97 -17.76
N GLU A 100 9.40 -7.08 -16.77
CA GLU A 100 8.30 -6.13 -16.62
C GLU A 100 8.79 -4.71 -16.30
N SER A 101 9.79 -4.56 -15.44
CA SER A 101 10.32 -3.26 -15.01
C SER A 101 11.31 -2.62 -15.99
N LEU A 102 12.28 -3.39 -16.53
CA LEU A 102 13.35 -2.82 -17.37
C LEU A 102 13.04 -2.85 -18.87
N MET A 103 12.23 -3.80 -19.33
CA MET A 103 11.95 -3.98 -20.76
C MET A 103 10.51 -3.63 -21.14
N GLY A 104 9.60 -3.66 -20.15
CA GLY A 104 8.17 -3.61 -20.36
C GLY A 104 7.58 -4.95 -20.82
N PRO A 105 6.25 -5.02 -20.92
CA PRO A 105 5.54 -6.26 -21.28
C PRO A 105 5.86 -6.73 -22.70
N GLU A 106 6.12 -8.03 -22.87
CA GLU A 106 6.40 -8.61 -24.20
C GLU A 106 5.17 -8.60 -25.13
N ASN A 107 3.99 -8.85 -24.55
CA ASN A 107 2.71 -8.89 -25.25
C ASN A 107 1.93 -7.63 -24.93
N ILE A 108 1.73 -6.78 -25.93
CA ILE A 108 0.97 -5.52 -25.84
C ILE A 108 -0.15 -5.59 -26.86
N ASN A 109 -1.39 -5.49 -26.40
CA ASN A 109 -2.58 -5.39 -27.24
C ASN A 109 -3.44 -4.21 -26.78
N LEU A 110 -3.20 -3.05 -27.39
CA LEU A 110 -3.89 -1.82 -26.99
C LEU A 110 -5.29 -1.70 -27.57
N LYS A 111 -5.70 -2.59 -28.50
CA LYS A 111 -6.97 -2.42 -29.21
C LYS A 111 -8.18 -2.43 -28.28
N SER A 112 -8.17 -3.25 -27.23
CA SER A 112 -9.23 -3.29 -26.21
C SER A 112 -9.19 -2.11 -25.25
N GLU A 113 -8.07 -1.42 -25.16
CA GLU A 113 -7.85 -0.31 -24.21
C GLU A 113 -8.22 1.05 -24.80
N PHE A 114 -8.53 1.12 -26.09
CA PHE A 114 -8.98 2.33 -26.76
C PHE A 114 -10.43 2.17 -27.20
N LEU A 115 -11.26 3.19 -26.97
CA LEU A 115 -12.69 3.17 -27.29
C LEU A 115 -12.97 2.77 -28.75
N ASN A 116 -12.15 3.27 -29.69
CA ASN A 116 -12.27 2.98 -31.13
C ASN A 116 -11.10 2.12 -31.65
N GLY A 117 -10.37 1.43 -30.75
CA GLY A 117 -9.18 0.66 -31.12
C GLY A 117 -8.15 1.51 -31.88
N GLU A 118 -7.54 0.93 -32.92
CA GLU A 118 -6.49 1.54 -33.76
C GLU A 118 -6.95 2.82 -34.49
N GLU A 119 -8.26 3.03 -34.68
CA GLU A 119 -8.80 4.23 -35.33
C GLU A 119 -8.85 5.44 -34.38
N SER A 120 -8.51 5.25 -33.10
CA SER A 120 -8.50 6.33 -32.11
C SER A 120 -7.43 7.38 -32.43
N PHE A 121 -7.78 8.65 -32.25
CA PHE A 121 -6.81 9.74 -32.35
C PHE A 121 -5.71 9.56 -31.29
N GLY A 122 -4.45 9.69 -31.70
CA GLY A 122 -3.31 9.49 -30.81
C GLY A 122 -2.99 8.02 -30.47
N PHE A 123 -3.51 7.04 -31.22
CA PHE A 123 -3.16 5.62 -31.03
C PHE A 123 -1.66 5.37 -31.26
N PRO A 124 -0.92 4.77 -30.30
CA PRO A 124 0.52 4.62 -30.37
C PRO A 124 0.97 3.38 -31.16
N ASP A 125 2.16 3.44 -31.75
CA ASP A 125 2.95 2.23 -32.03
C ASP A 125 3.84 1.97 -30.82
N MET A 126 3.25 1.36 -29.79
CA MET A 126 3.90 1.20 -28.49
C MET A 126 5.22 0.44 -28.57
N LYS A 127 5.35 -0.52 -29.50
CA LYS A 127 6.59 -1.29 -29.65
C LYS A 127 7.71 -0.43 -30.24
N ALA A 128 7.40 0.36 -31.27
CA ALA A 128 8.37 1.29 -31.87
C ALA A 128 8.74 2.42 -30.89
N GLU A 129 7.76 2.98 -30.18
CA GLU A 129 7.96 4.02 -29.15
C GLU A 129 8.88 3.52 -28.02
N MET A 130 8.62 2.35 -27.42
CA MET A 130 9.49 1.78 -26.38
C MET A 130 10.90 1.45 -26.90
N ALA A 131 11.00 0.93 -28.13
CA ALA A 131 12.30 0.59 -28.72
C ALA A 131 13.18 1.83 -28.95
N TYR A 132 12.60 3.01 -29.16
CA TYR A 132 13.34 4.26 -29.31
C TYR A 132 14.15 4.63 -28.06
N PHE A 133 13.58 4.40 -26.88
CA PHE A 133 14.25 4.67 -25.59
C PHE A 133 15.23 3.58 -25.18
N ARG A 134 15.12 2.39 -25.77
CA ARG A 134 15.88 1.22 -25.34
C ARG A 134 17.33 1.30 -25.85
N GLY A 135 18.27 1.52 -24.93
CA GLY A 135 19.72 1.60 -25.21
C GLY A 135 20.46 0.25 -25.28
N TYR A 136 19.78 -0.88 -25.06
CA TYR A 136 20.33 -2.24 -25.03
C TYR A 136 19.37 -3.25 -25.67
N LYS A 137 19.85 -4.45 -26.03
CA LYS A 137 19.03 -5.45 -26.74
C LYS A 137 18.26 -6.35 -25.78
N GLY A 138 18.89 -6.75 -24.67
CA GLY A 138 18.32 -7.68 -23.72
C GLY A 138 18.88 -7.54 -22.31
N LEU A 139 18.32 -8.31 -21.37
CA LEU A 139 18.75 -8.31 -19.97
C LEU A 139 20.22 -8.75 -19.83
N GLU A 140 20.69 -9.62 -20.72
CA GLU A 140 22.07 -10.09 -20.79
C GLU A 140 23.10 -8.97 -21.04
N ASP A 141 22.67 -7.83 -21.59
CA ASP A 141 23.54 -6.67 -21.80
C ASP A 141 23.80 -5.90 -20.49
N VAL A 142 22.89 -6.00 -19.52
CA VAL A 142 22.89 -5.17 -18.29
C VAL A 142 23.07 -6.01 -17.01
N VAL A 143 22.75 -7.30 -17.04
CA VAL A 143 22.85 -8.25 -15.92
C VAL A 143 23.66 -9.50 -16.30
N ASP A 144 24.44 -10.01 -15.35
CA ASP A 144 25.06 -11.34 -15.40
C ASP A 144 24.67 -12.16 -14.14
N PHE A 145 24.03 -13.31 -14.34
CA PHE A 145 23.58 -14.18 -13.25
C PHE A 145 24.66 -15.20 -12.88
N LYS A 146 25.02 -15.26 -11.60
CA LYS A 146 25.89 -16.28 -11.02
C LYS A 146 25.06 -17.23 -10.17
N VAL A 147 24.81 -18.41 -10.70
CA VAL A 147 24.01 -19.43 -10.02
C VAL A 147 24.92 -20.27 -9.12
N PHE A 148 24.49 -20.50 -7.88
CA PHE A 148 25.19 -21.41 -6.96
C PHE A 148 25.39 -22.79 -7.59
N ASP A 149 26.59 -23.34 -7.44
CA ASP A 149 26.95 -24.65 -7.97
C ASP A 149 26.48 -25.81 -7.06
N SER A 150 26.94 -27.04 -7.34
CA SER A 150 26.62 -28.21 -6.53
C SER A 150 27.15 -28.17 -5.10
N GLU A 151 28.11 -27.29 -4.81
CA GLU A 151 28.67 -27.05 -3.48
C GLU A 151 28.02 -25.82 -2.80
N ASN A 152 26.94 -25.28 -3.38
CA ASN A 152 26.26 -24.08 -2.93
C ASN A 152 27.18 -22.84 -2.87
N SER A 153 28.15 -22.76 -3.77
CA SER A 153 29.17 -21.70 -3.78
C SER A 153 29.19 -20.91 -5.10
N VAL A 154 29.64 -19.65 -5.03
CA VAL A 154 29.97 -18.79 -6.17
C VAL A 154 31.24 -18.00 -5.83
N HIS A 155 32.14 -17.87 -6.80
CA HIS A 155 33.40 -17.14 -6.64
C HIS A 155 33.45 -15.87 -7.49
N PHE A 156 33.97 -14.79 -6.89
CA PHE A 156 34.38 -13.56 -7.57
C PHE A 156 35.81 -13.27 -7.16
N GLY A 157 36.77 -13.45 -8.08
CA GLY A 157 38.18 -13.35 -7.72
C GLY A 157 38.52 -14.29 -6.56
N ASP A 158 39.09 -13.74 -5.49
CA ASP A 158 39.44 -14.47 -4.26
C ASP A 158 38.29 -14.53 -3.23
N VAL A 159 37.14 -13.92 -3.53
CA VAL A 159 35.97 -13.89 -2.63
C VAL A 159 35.02 -15.03 -2.95
N ALA A 160 34.72 -15.88 -1.96
CA ALA A 160 33.73 -16.94 -2.06
C ALA A 160 32.43 -16.55 -1.33
N ILE A 161 31.29 -16.85 -1.97
CA ILE A 161 29.95 -16.66 -1.43
C ILE A 161 29.31 -18.04 -1.31
N ILE A 162 29.02 -18.48 -0.09
CA ILE A 162 28.52 -19.83 0.19
C ILE A 162 27.14 -19.72 0.85
N LYS A 163 26.16 -20.46 0.33
CA LYS A 163 24.82 -20.55 0.93
C LYS A 163 24.78 -21.68 1.95
N LEU A 164 24.48 -21.35 3.21
CA LEU A 164 24.41 -22.30 4.32
C LEU A 164 23.06 -23.03 4.36
N GLU A 165 23.00 -24.17 5.06
CA GLU A 165 21.76 -24.92 5.28
C GLU A 165 20.71 -24.13 6.07
N SER A 166 21.14 -23.18 6.92
CA SER A 166 20.25 -22.24 7.62
C SER A 166 19.51 -21.29 6.66
N GLY A 167 20.00 -21.16 5.41
CA GLY A 167 19.57 -20.15 4.45
C GLY A 167 20.40 -18.87 4.50
N ASP A 168 21.27 -18.71 5.49
CA ASP A 168 22.20 -17.59 5.60
C ASP A 168 23.38 -17.73 4.62
N PHE A 169 24.19 -16.69 4.52
CA PHE A 169 25.32 -16.64 3.60
C PHE A 169 26.64 -16.48 4.36
N LEU A 170 27.62 -17.30 4.00
CA LEU A 170 29.00 -17.15 4.43
C LEU A 170 29.82 -16.49 3.31
N ILE A 171 30.44 -15.36 3.63
CA ILE A 171 31.34 -14.64 2.74
C ILE A 171 32.77 -14.90 3.21
N GLU A 172 33.60 -15.51 2.37
CA GLU A 172 35.03 -15.74 2.62
C GLU A 172 35.86 -14.80 1.74
N ASP A 173 36.73 -13.98 2.36
CA ASP A 173 37.63 -13.04 1.70
C ASP A 173 39.01 -13.12 2.38
N GLY A 174 39.87 -14.00 1.85
CA GLY A 174 41.11 -14.41 2.51
C GLY A 174 40.84 -15.06 3.87
N ASP A 175 41.42 -14.52 4.95
CA ASP A 175 41.20 -15.00 6.31
C ASP A 175 39.89 -14.50 6.95
N ARG A 176 39.18 -13.57 6.29
CA ARG A 176 37.92 -13.02 6.80
C ARG A 176 36.76 -13.94 6.42
N LYS A 177 36.01 -14.39 7.43
CA LYS A 177 34.77 -15.14 7.27
C LYS A 177 33.63 -14.38 7.93
N ILE A 178 32.61 -14.04 7.16
CA ILE A 178 31.49 -13.20 7.61
C ILE A 178 30.20 -13.95 7.31
N GLU A 179 29.47 -14.33 8.36
CA GLU A 179 28.13 -14.89 8.23
C GLU A 179 27.10 -13.75 8.23
N VAL A 180 26.25 -13.72 7.22
CA VAL A 180 25.28 -12.66 6.97
C VAL A 180 23.89 -13.28 6.82
N PRO A 181 22.84 -12.70 7.44
CA PRO A 181 21.50 -13.24 7.34
C PRO A 181 21.00 -13.34 5.89
N GLY A 182 20.32 -14.43 5.56
CA GLY A 182 19.69 -14.65 4.27
C GLY A 182 18.33 -13.96 4.10
N GLU A 183 17.78 -13.47 5.20
CA GLU A 183 16.54 -12.69 5.25
C GLU A 183 16.83 -11.20 5.53
N VAL A 184 16.09 -10.34 4.83
CA VAL A 184 16.30 -8.89 4.87
C VAL A 184 15.61 -8.29 6.09
N GLY A 185 16.40 -7.72 7.00
CA GLY A 185 15.91 -6.86 8.07
C GLY A 185 15.53 -5.48 7.54
N PHE A 186 14.61 -4.81 8.24
CA PHE A 186 14.14 -3.46 7.90
C PHE A 186 14.38 -2.50 9.06
N ASN A 187 15.12 -1.43 8.78
CA ASN A 187 15.40 -0.34 9.71
C ASN A 187 14.94 1.03 9.16
N ILE A 188 13.93 1.02 8.28
CA ILE A 188 13.53 2.20 7.51
C ILE A 188 13.13 3.34 8.44
N LYS A 189 13.87 4.44 8.36
CA LYS A 189 13.46 5.76 8.83
C LYS A 189 13.11 6.58 7.59
N TYR A 190 11.86 7.00 7.45
CA TYR A 190 11.39 7.90 6.40
C TYR A 190 11.16 9.29 6.97
N ASP A 191 11.15 10.30 6.10
CA ASP A 191 10.76 11.65 6.48
C ASP A 191 9.26 11.66 6.80
N ILE A 192 8.93 12.12 8.00
CA ILE A 192 7.55 12.21 8.48
C ILE A 192 6.91 13.56 8.15
N GLY A 193 7.67 14.52 7.62
CA GLY A 193 7.24 15.90 7.49
C GLY A 193 6.87 16.51 8.84
N GLU A 194 6.07 17.57 8.82
CA GLU A 194 5.52 18.14 10.04
C GLU A 194 4.19 17.46 10.42
N ARG A 195 4.18 16.75 11.56
CA ARG A 195 2.94 16.16 12.07
C ARG A 195 1.98 17.26 12.52
N PRO A 196 0.79 17.40 11.90
CA PRO A 196 -0.20 18.37 12.32
C PRO A 196 -0.72 18.08 13.74
N THR A 197 -0.97 19.14 14.51
CA THR A 197 -1.52 19.00 15.87
C THR A 197 -2.95 18.47 15.89
N GLU A 198 -3.69 18.71 14.81
CA GLU A 198 -5.07 18.27 14.56
C GLU A 198 -5.09 17.29 13.37
N PRO A 199 -6.02 16.33 13.29
CA PRO A 199 -6.09 15.42 12.16
C PRO A 199 -6.33 16.16 10.84
N PHE A 200 -5.69 15.68 9.78
CA PHE A 200 -5.85 16.27 8.46
C PHE A 200 -7.31 16.19 8.00
N GLN A 201 -7.85 17.32 7.56
CA GLN A 201 -9.16 17.39 6.94
C GLN A 201 -8.97 17.41 5.43
N ALA A 202 -9.32 16.29 4.79
CA ALA A 202 -9.28 16.18 3.35
C ALA A 202 -10.15 17.29 2.72
N PRO A 203 -9.65 18.06 1.74
CA PRO A 203 -10.40 19.14 1.12
C PRO A 203 -11.38 18.65 0.06
N ILE A 204 -12.25 19.54 -0.43
CA ILE A 204 -13.10 19.29 -1.60
C ILE A 204 -12.24 19.04 -2.85
N ILE A 205 -11.19 19.84 -3.03
CA ILE A 205 -10.12 19.61 -4.00
C ILE A 205 -8.78 19.93 -3.37
N GLY A 206 -7.78 19.09 -3.62
CA GLY A 206 -6.40 19.41 -3.25
C GLY A 206 -5.41 18.43 -3.84
N ILE A 207 -4.13 18.81 -3.83
CA ILE A 207 -3.04 17.95 -4.31
C ILE A 207 -1.92 17.93 -3.26
N THR A 208 -1.63 16.75 -2.71
CA THR A 208 -0.55 16.54 -1.74
C THR A 208 0.57 15.76 -2.38
N CYS A 209 1.81 16.27 -2.34
CA CYS A 209 2.97 15.55 -2.85
C CYS A 209 3.46 14.51 -1.83
N LEU A 210 3.57 13.25 -2.25
CA LEU A 210 4.15 12.15 -1.45
C LEU A 210 5.65 11.97 -1.70
N GLY A 211 6.14 12.45 -2.83
CA GLY A 211 7.56 12.68 -3.05
C GLY A 211 7.74 13.41 -4.38
N PRO A 212 8.65 14.40 -4.45
CA PRO A 212 8.77 15.25 -5.63
C PRO A 212 9.87 14.81 -6.59
N SER A 213 10.72 13.85 -6.20
CA SER A 213 11.98 13.56 -6.88
C SER A 213 11.98 12.18 -7.56
N HIS A 214 13.10 11.84 -8.19
CA HIS A 214 13.29 10.59 -8.94
C HIS A 214 14.07 9.54 -8.12
N GLY A 215 14.10 8.29 -8.60
CA GLY A 215 14.79 7.17 -7.92
C GLY A 215 16.29 7.32 -7.67
N PHE A 216 16.97 8.29 -8.30
CA PHE A 216 18.41 8.57 -8.11
C PHE A 216 18.74 9.76 -7.20
N ASP A 217 17.77 10.35 -6.50
CA ASP A 217 18.02 11.43 -5.54
C ASP A 217 18.08 10.86 -4.11
N PRO A 218 19.25 10.81 -3.46
CA PRO A 218 19.37 10.22 -2.13
C PRO A 218 18.71 11.05 -1.03
N GLU A 219 18.45 12.33 -1.29
CA GLU A 219 17.98 13.29 -0.28
C GLU A 219 16.46 13.48 -0.27
N ASP A 220 15.72 12.86 -1.21
CA ASP A 220 14.28 13.09 -1.35
C ASP A 220 13.53 11.80 -1.75
N ASN A 221 12.22 11.79 -1.50
CA ASN A 221 11.34 10.66 -1.78
C ASN A 221 11.04 10.56 -3.29
N THR A 222 10.85 9.33 -3.79
CA THR A 222 10.41 9.10 -5.17
C THR A 222 9.04 9.71 -5.44
N SER A 223 8.73 9.87 -6.73
CA SER A 223 7.54 10.55 -7.19
C SER A 223 6.26 9.78 -6.85
N GLY A 224 5.41 10.35 -6.00
CA GLY A 224 3.95 10.13 -6.03
C GLY A 224 3.18 11.30 -5.43
N PHE A 225 1.86 11.29 -5.57
CA PHE A 225 0.99 12.31 -4.96
C PHE A 225 -0.41 11.77 -4.65
N ILE A 226 -1.17 12.54 -3.87
CA ILE A 226 -2.59 12.32 -3.62
C ILE A 226 -3.38 13.45 -4.28
N ILE A 227 -4.39 13.09 -5.06
CA ILE A 227 -5.46 14.01 -5.45
C ILE A 227 -6.61 13.82 -4.47
N TRP A 228 -6.97 14.87 -3.76
CA TRP A 228 -8.18 14.92 -2.95
C TRP A 228 -9.32 15.42 -3.81
N LEU A 229 -10.40 14.66 -3.92
CA LEU A 229 -11.67 15.06 -4.54
C LEU A 229 -12.81 14.64 -3.63
N ASN A 230 -13.71 15.58 -3.31
CA ASN A 230 -14.84 15.36 -2.40
C ASN A 230 -14.41 14.72 -1.07
N HIS A 231 -13.36 15.25 -0.44
CA HIS A 231 -12.84 14.77 0.85
C HIS A 231 -12.26 13.34 0.84
N GLN A 232 -12.10 12.73 -0.35
CA GLN A 232 -11.55 11.39 -0.53
C GLN A 232 -10.29 11.46 -1.42
N GLY A 233 -9.29 10.67 -1.07
CA GLY A 233 -7.97 10.65 -1.68
C GLY A 233 -7.83 9.59 -2.77
N ILE A 234 -7.21 9.99 -3.87
CA ILE A 234 -6.78 9.15 -4.98
C ILE A 234 -5.26 9.21 -4.99
N MET A 235 -4.58 8.12 -4.64
CA MET A 235 -3.13 8.03 -4.77
C MET A 235 -2.76 7.84 -6.24
N VAL A 236 -1.74 8.57 -6.70
CA VAL A 236 -1.13 8.38 -8.02
C VAL A 236 0.31 7.94 -7.77
N ASP A 237 0.63 6.72 -8.18
CA ASP A 237 1.95 6.10 -8.03
C ASP A 237 2.59 6.33 -6.66
N PRO A 238 1.94 5.92 -5.55
CA PRO A 238 2.45 6.23 -4.21
C PRO A 238 3.85 5.64 -3.99
N PRO A 239 4.80 6.40 -3.43
CA PRO A 239 6.10 5.89 -3.03
C PRO A 239 5.98 4.84 -1.94
N VAL A 240 7.02 4.05 -1.76
CA VAL A 240 7.10 3.08 -0.66
C VAL A 240 7.02 3.81 0.68
N ASN A 241 6.26 3.24 1.62
CA ASN A 241 5.97 3.78 2.96
C ASN A 241 4.98 4.95 3.02
N SER A 242 4.34 5.31 1.91
CA SER A 242 3.33 6.39 1.88
C SER A 242 2.24 6.23 2.94
N THR A 243 1.75 5.01 3.17
CA THR A 243 0.69 4.78 4.16
C THR A 243 1.18 4.99 5.60
N GLU A 244 2.39 4.52 5.90
CA GLU A 244 2.97 4.69 7.22
C GLU A 244 3.26 6.18 7.50
N TRP A 245 3.77 6.90 6.48
CA TRP A 245 3.92 8.35 6.53
C TRP A 245 2.60 9.07 6.85
N LEU A 246 1.50 8.71 6.16
CA LEU A 246 0.17 9.28 6.39
C LEU A 246 -0.30 9.07 7.84
N ARG A 247 -0.16 7.85 8.37
CA ARG A 247 -0.52 7.54 9.76
C ARG A 247 0.26 8.41 10.74
N GLN A 248 1.57 8.55 10.53
CA GLN A 248 2.43 9.37 11.38
C GLN A 248 2.14 10.87 11.23
N SER A 249 1.68 11.29 10.06
CA SER A 249 1.20 12.64 9.76
C SER A 249 -0.25 12.89 10.19
N ASN A 250 -0.84 12.03 11.02
CA ASN A 250 -2.21 12.17 11.52
C ASN A 250 -3.27 12.24 10.40
N VAL A 251 -3.00 11.57 9.28
CA VAL A 251 -3.93 11.38 8.16
C VAL A 251 -4.48 9.97 8.24
N ASN A 252 -5.80 9.82 8.27
CA ASN A 252 -6.43 8.50 8.31
C ASN A 252 -6.29 7.82 6.93
N PRO A 253 -5.61 6.66 6.81
CA PRO A 253 -5.43 5.97 5.53
C PRO A 253 -6.73 5.56 4.83
N LYS A 254 -7.85 5.46 5.57
CA LYS A 254 -9.19 5.16 5.01
C LYS A 254 -9.75 6.27 4.15
N LEU A 255 -9.22 7.49 4.27
CA LEU A 255 -9.55 8.58 3.36
C LEU A 255 -9.09 8.27 1.92
N ILE A 256 -8.22 7.28 1.71
CA ILE A 256 -7.75 6.90 0.39
C ILE A 256 -8.39 5.58 -0.01
N ASN A 257 -9.30 5.68 -0.98
CA ASN A 257 -10.10 4.59 -1.52
C ASN A 257 -9.70 4.18 -2.95
N HIS A 258 -8.90 5.01 -3.63
CA HIS A 258 -8.46 4.79 -5.01
C HIS A 258 -6.94 4.90 -5.16
N VAL A 259 -6.40 4.11 -6.10
CA VAL A 259 -5.06 4.27 -6.65
C VAL A 259 -5.15 4.34 -8.18
N ILE A 260 -4.47 5.31 -8.79
CA ILE A 260 -4.16 5.31 -10.22
C ILE A 260 -2.72 4.82 -10.33
N LEU A 261 -2.54 3.67 -10.97
CA LEU A 261 -1.22 3.10 -11.26
C LEU A 261 -0.88 3.40 -12.72
N THR A 262 0.12 4.22 -12.94
CA THR A 262 0.44 4.70 -14.30
C THR A 262 1.34 3.75 -15.07
N HIS A 263 2.29 3.09 -14.38
CA HIS A 263 3.22 2.12 -14.97
C HIS A 263 3.93 1.28 -13.89
N CYS A 264 4.78 0.32 -14.32
CA CYS A 264 5.37 -0.72 -13.46
C CYS A 264 6.87 -0.56 -13.19
N HIS A 265 7.33 0.67 -12.95
CA HIS A 265 8.64 0.92 -12.34
C HIS A 265 8.52 0.80 -10.82
N ALA A 266 9.61 0.36 -10.15
CA ALA A 266 9.61 0.10 -8.72
C ALA A 266 9.28 1.33 -7.85
N ASP A 267 9.62 2.52 -8.32
CA ASP A 267 9.35 3.79 -7.65
C ASP A 267 7.89 4.27 -7.78
N HIS A 268 7.09 3.62 -8.63
CA HIS A 268 5.66 3.90 -8.83
C HIS A 268 4.75 2.77 -8.31
N ASP A 269 5.15 1.51 -8.48
CA ASP A 269 4.30 0.35 -8.17
C ASP A 269 4.44 -0.21 -6.74
N ALA A 270 5.58 0.03 -6.08
CA ALA A 270 5.88 -0.60 -4.79
C ALA A 270 5.01 -0.07 -3.65
N GLY A 271 4.75 1.24 -3.60
CA GLY A 271 3.78 1.78 -2.64
C GLY A 271 2.34 1.42 -3.00
N THR A 272 2.04 1.15 -4.28
CA THR A 272 0.72 0.66 -4.70
C THR A 272 0.42 -0.70 -4.08
N PHE A 273 1.34 -1.67 -4.20
CA PHE A 273 1.14 -2.97 -3.59
C PHE A 273 1.10 -2.89 -2.06
N GLN A 274 1.94 -2.05 -1.44
CA GLN A 274 1.86 -1.80 0.00
C GLN A 274 0.47 -1.28 0.40
N LYS A 275 -0.08 -0.31 -0.33
CA LYS A 275 -1.42 0.25 -0.07
C LYS A 275 -2.55 -0.78 -0.23
N ILE A 276 -2.43 -1.74 -1.16
CA ILE A 276 -3.38 -2.86 -1.30
C ILE A 276 -3.45 -3.68 -0.01
N LEU A 277 -2.34 -3.81 0.72
CA LEU A 277 -2.25 -4.63 1.94
C LEU A 277 -2.70 -3.90 3.22
N GLU A 278 -3.24 -2.70 3.09
CA GLU A 278 -3.72 -1.91 4.22
C GLU A 278 -5.17 -2.28 4.59
N GLU A 279 -5.84 -1.41 5.33
CA GLU A 279 -7.23 -1.60 5.73
C GLU A 279 -8.19 -1.41 4.56
N ASN A 280 -9.18 -2.31 4.46
CA ASN A 280 -10.21 -2.36 3.42
C ASN A 280 -9.67 -2.52 1.98
N LYS A 281 -10.51 -3.03 1.09
CA LYS A 281 -10.20 -3.09 -0.34
C LYS A 281 -10.26 -1.70 -0.96
N ILE A 282 -9.24 -1.40 -1.77
CA ILE A 282 -9.20 -0.20 -2.61
C ILE A 282 -9.53 -0.53 -4.06
N THR A 283 -9.85 0.51 -4.84
CA THR A 283 -10.00 0.39 -6.29
C THR A 283 -8.76 0.89 -7.01
N ILE A 284 -8.20 0.07 -7.91
CA ILE A 284 -7.06 0.42 -8.75
C ILE A 284 -7.54 0.71 -10.17
N HIS A 285 -7.14 1.87 -10.67
CA HIS A 285 -7.34 2.31 -12.04
C HIS A 285 -6.01 2.19 -12.79
N ALA A 286 -6.00 1.37 -13.83
CA ALA A 286 -4.86 1.15 -14.72
C ALA A 286 -5.40 0.65 -16.07
N THR A 287 -4.62 0.73 -17.14
CA THR A 287 -4.94 -0.02 -18.37
C THR A 287 -4.71 -1.51 -18.12
N GLU A 288 -5.29 -2.37 -18.97
CA GLU A 288 -5.09 -3.82 -18.85
C GLU A 288 -3.61 -4.18 -18.98
N THR A 289 -2.86 -3.54 -19.88
CA THR A 289 -1.43 -3.73 -20.13
C THR A 289 -0.61 -3.45 -18.87
N VAL A 290 -0.86 -2.33 -18.19
CA VAL A 290 -0.17 -1.97 -16.94
C VAL A 290 -0.56 -2.92 -15.82
N MET A 291 -1.86 -3.19 -15.64
CA MET A 291 -2.35 -4.10 -14.60
C MET A 291 -1.81 -5.53 -14.77
N ASP A 292 -1.76 -6.04 -16.00
CA ASP A 292 -1.24 -7.36 -16.29
C ASP A 292 0.27 -7.47 -16.04
N SER A 293 1.01 -6.38 -16.28
CA SER A 293 2.43 -6.26 -15.95
C SER A 293 2.65 -6.26 -14.45
N PHE A 294 1.89 -5.45 -13.71
CA PHE A 294 1.86 -5.41 -12.25
C PHE A 294 1.59 -6.80 -11.66
N LEU A 295 0.55 -7.50 -12.14
CA LEU A 295 0.21 -8.84 -11.68
C LEU A 295 1.30 -9.87 -12.02
N ARG A 296 1.99 -9.78 -13.16
CA ARG A 296 3.15 -10.66 -13.46
C ARG A 296 4.30 -10.40 -12.50
N LYS A 297 4.66 -9.14 -12.30
CA LYS A 297 5.74 -8.72 -11.41
C LYS A 297 5.47 -9.18 -9.98
N TYR A 298 4.32 -8.86 -9.42
CA TYR A 298 3.98 -9.22 -8.03
C TYR A 298 3.66 -10.70 -7.86
N SER A 299 3.16 -11.39 -8.89
CA SER A 299 3.05 -12.86 -8.85
C SER A 299 4.42 -13.51 -8.76
N ALA A 300 5.40 -12.99 -9.52
CA ALA A 300 6.78 -13.43 -9.40
C ALA A 300 7.35 -13.09 -8.02
N LEU A 301 7.25 -11.86 -7.52
CA LEU A 301 7.80 -11.47 -6.22
C LEU A 301 7.20 -12.26 -5.04
N THR A 302 5.89 -12.48 -5.06
CA THR A 302 5.14 -13.04 -3.93
C THR A 302 4.85 -14.54 -4.06
N LYS A 303 5.08 -15.14 -5.23
CA LYS A 303 4.68 -16.52 -5.58
C LYS A 303 3.17 -16.81 -5.53
N ILE A 304 2.30 -15.81 -5.36
CA ILE A 304 0.84 -15.98 -5.50
C ILE A 304 0.43 -15.95 -6.96
N PRO A 305 -0.49 -16.82 -7.41
CA PRO A 305 -1.07 -16.75 -8.75
C PRO A 305 -1.76 -15.42 -9.03
N LYS A 306 -1.57 -14.84 -10.22
CA LYS A 306 -2.17 -13.55 -10.62
C LYS A 306 -3.66 -13.39 -10.28
N LYS A 307 -4.46 -14.45 -10.50
CA LYS A 307 -5.90 -14.43 -10.23
C LYS A 307 -6.20 -14.11 -8.77
N GLU A 308 -5.41 -14.65 -7.85
CA GLU A 308 -5.57 -14.43 -6.42
C GLU A 308 -5.05 -13.04 -6.01
N LEU A 309 -3.96 -12.55 -6.61
CA LEU A 309 -3.53 -11.17 -6.41
C LEU A 309 -4.60 -10.16 -6.85
N GLN A 310 -5.26 -10.43 -7.97
CA GLN A 310 -6.35 -9.59 -8.48
C GLN A 310 -7.57 -9.58 -7.54
N GLU A 311 -7.76 -10.64 -6.73
CA GLU A 311 -8.81 -10.68 -5.71
C GLU A 311 -8.51 -9.78 -4.50
N LEU A 312 -7.31 -9.23 -4.36
CA LEU A 312 -6.93 -8.36 -3.23
C LEU A 312 -7.48 -6.93 -3.35
N PHE A 313 -7.90 -6.50 -4.54
CA PHE A 313 -8.38 -5.14 -4.81
C PHE A 313 -9.53 -5.16 -5.82
N HIS A 314 -10.20 -4.02 -6.00
CA HIS A 314 -11.14 -3.83 -7.09
C HIS A 314 -10.39 -3.28 -8.30
N PHE A 315 -10.34 -4.02 -9.41
CA PHE A 315 -9.76 -3.52 -10.64
C PHE A 315 -10.82 -2.81 -11.47
N GLN A 316 -10.56 -1.55 -11.83
CA GLN A 316 -11.36 -0.80 -12.78
C GLN A 316 -10.50 -0.44 -13.99
N PRO A 317 -10.71 -1.09 -15.15
CA PRO A 317 -9.87 -0.86 -16.32
C PRO A 317 -10.10 0.55 -16.89
N ILE A 318 -8.99 1.20 -17.24
CA ILE A 318 -8.98 2.46 -17.98
C ILE A 318 -9.15 2.17 -19.47
N ILE A 319 -10.10 2.86 -20.10
CA ILE A 319 -10.32 2.81 -21.55
C ILE A 319 -10.06 4.21 -22.12
N ILE A 320 -9.00 4.35 -22.91
CA ILE A 320 -8.60 5.59 -23.56
C ILE A 320 -9.71 6.07 -24.51
N GLY A 321 -10.04 7.36 -24.42
CA GLY A 321 -11.17 7.97 -25.14
C GLY A 321 -12.54 7.81 -24.47
N LYS A 322 -12.61 7.16 -23.30
CA LYS A 322 -13.80 7.09 -22.45
C LYS A 322 -13.49 7.65 -21.06
N ALA A 323 -14.24 8.67 -20.65
CA ALA A 323 -14.06 9.26 -19.34
C ALA A 323 -14.36 8.27 -18.20
N THR A 324 -13.54 8.32 -17.14
CA THR A 324 -13.71 7.53 -15.92
C THR A 324 -14.08 8.47 -14.77
N MET A 325 -15.19 8.19 -14.08
CA MET A 325 -15.59 8.96 -12.90
C MET A 325 -14.89 8.42 -11.65
N ILE A 326 -14.12 9.26 -10.95
CA ILE A 326 -13.44 8.90 -9.70
C ILE A 326 -13.70 9.99 -8.66
N ASN A 327 -14.30 9.62 -7.52
CA ASN A 327 -14.72 10.55 -6.46
C ASN A 327 -15.47 11.80 -6.95
N GLY A 328 -16.20 11.68 -8.08
CA GLY A 328 -16.97 12.78 -8.70
C GLY A 328 -16.20 13.63 -9.72
N GLY A 329 -14.90 13.44 -9.89
CA GLY A 329 -14.12 14.01 -11.00
C GLY A 329 -14.21 13.17 -12.27
N GLU A 330 -14.20 13.82 -13.42
CA GLU A 330 -14.19 13.20 -14.75
C GLU A 330 -12.75 13.11 -15.26
N PHE A 331 -12.19 11.89 -15.33
CA PHE A 331 -10.80 11.64 -15.73
C PHE A 331 -10.72 11.14 -17.17
N ASN A 332 -9.85 11.74 -17.98
CA ASN A 332 -9.52 11.33 -19.33
C ASN A 332 -8.05 10.95 -19.44
N PHE A 333 -7.79 9.68 -19.74
CA PHE A 333 -6.45 9.11 -19.76
C PHE A 333 -5.86 9.09 -21.16
N HIS A 334 -4.54 9.07 -21.24
CA HIS A 334 -3.78 8.93 -22.49
C HIS A 334 -2.45 8.23 -22.23
N TYR A 335 -1.95 7.49 -23.24
CA TYR A 335 -0.61 6.92 -23.16
C TYR A 335 0.45 7.99 -23.34
N ALA A 336 1.40 8.04 -22.42
CA ALA A 336 2.59 8.87 -22.47
C ALA A 336 3.69 8.21 -23.33
N LEU A 337 4.68 9.01 -23.73
CA LEU A 337 5.87 8.57 -24.45
C LEU A 337 6.99 8.24 -23.45
N HIS A 338 7.27 6.95 -23.23
CA HIS A 338 8.19 6.43 -22.20
C HIS A 338 8.84 5.08 -22.58
N SER A 339 9.78 4.58 -21.77
CA SER A 339 10.52 3.31 -21.99
C SER A 339 9.67 2.06 -21.79
N ILE A 340 8.61 2.16 -20.98
CA ILE A 340 7.55 1.16 -20.79
C ILE A 340 6.17 1.83 -20.89
N PRO A 341 5.07 1.08 -21.11
CA PRO A 341 3.74 1.68 -21.20
C PRO A 341 3.41 2.48 -19.92
N SER A 342 3.17 3.78 -20.09
CA SER A 342 2.82 4.72 -19.03
C SER A 342 1.62 5.55 -19.42
N VAL A 343 0.76 5.89 -18.46
CA VAL A 343 -0.44 6.69 -18.70
C VAL A 343 -0.45 8.00 -17.93
N GLY A 344 -0.64 9.10 -18.66
CA GLY A 344 -1.01 10.40 -18.12
C GLY A 344 -2.53 10.57 -18.10
N PHE A 345 -3.01 11.65 -17.47
CA PHE A 345 -4.42 11.99 -17.47
C PHE A 345 -4.67 13.48 -17.29
N GLU A 346 -5.83 13.91 -17.73
CA GLU A 346 -6.46 15.13 -17.27
C GLU A 346 -7.71 14.81 -16.47
N PHE A 347 -8.13 15.71 -15.59
CA PHE A 347 -9.45 15.63 -14.99
C PHE A 347 -10.16 16.97 -14.91
N PHE A 348 -11.49 16.89 -14.89
CA PHE A 348 -12.39 18.00 -14.70
C PHE A 348 -13.23 17.79 -13.43
N PHE A 349 -13.32 18.82 -12.60
CA PHE A 349 -14.13 18.76 -11.38
C PHE A 349 -14.68 20.15 -11.04
N GLN A 350 -16.00 20.27 -11.08
CA GLN A 350 -16.71 21.56 -10.99
C GLN A 350 -16.16 22.56 -12.01
N ASP A 351 -15.61 23.68 -11.56
CA ASP A 351 -14.96 24.68 -12.39
C ASP A 351 -13.46 24.43 -12.60
N GLN A 352 -12.85 23.42 -11.97
CA GLN A 352 -11.42 23.15 -12.06
C GLN A 352 -11.05 22.17 -13.18
N SER A 353 -9.84 22.36 -13.72
CA SER A 353 -9.21 21.44 -14.67
C SER A 353 -7.74 21.22 -14.34
N PHE A 354 -7.30 19.97 -14.45
CA PHE A 354 -5.96 19.52 -14.08
C PHE A 354 -5.36 18.63 -15.16
N MET A 355 -4.05 18.73 -15.37
CA MET A 355 -3.28 17.86 -16.26
C MET A 355 -2.11 17.24 -15.50
N TYR A 356 -1.97 15.91 -15.55
CA TYR A 356 -0.77 15.19 -15.16
C TYR A 356 -0.19 14.45 -16.35
N THR A 357 1.08 14.69 -16.63
CA THR A 357 1.75 14.12 -17.80
C THR A 357 2.19 12.68 -17.62
N SER A 358 2.38 12.21 -16.38
CA SER A 358 3.14 10.99 -16.07
C SER A 358 4.55 11.02 -16.65
N ASP A 359 5.28 9.91 -16.48
CA ASP A 359 6.56 9.57 -17.12
C ASP A 359 6.48 9.81 -18.62
N HIS A 360 7.00 10.96 -19.06
CA HIS A 360 6.76 11.53 -20.37
C HIS A 360 7.88 12.45 -20.89
N LEU A 361 8.26 12.18 -22.14
CA LEU A 361 9.02 13.11 -22.98
C LEU A 361 8.10 14.00 -23.84
N ASN A 362 7.90 15.26 -23.43
CA ASN A 362 7.04 16.25 -24.06
C ASN A 362 7.85 17.33 -24.82
N GLU A 363 8.76 16.92 -25.70
CA GLU A 363 9.61 17.85 -26.45
C GLU A 363 9.28 17.86 -27.96
N PRO A 364 8.72 18.96 -28.48
CA PRO A 364 8.26 19.04 -29.87
C PRO A 364 9.32 18.67 -30.91
N GLU A 365 10.58 19.05 -30.67
CA GLU A 365 11.71 18.76 -31.56
C GLU A 365 12.01 17.25 -31.64
N ILE A 366 11.88 16.55 -30.51
CA ILE A 366 12.09 15.10 -30.45
C ILE A 366 10.92 14.39 -31.12
N HIS A 367 9.68 14.85 -30.90
CA HIS A 367 8.51 14.31 -31.58
C HIS A 367 8.63 14.44 -33.10
N ASP A 368 9.11 15.60 -33.61
CA ASP A 368 9.33 15.81 -35.05
C ASP A 368 10.39 14.85 -35.60
N LYS A 369 11.47 14.63 -34.85
CA LYS A 369 12.51 13.66 -35.21
C LYS A 369 11.97 12.23 -35.25
N MET A 370 11.20 11.80 -34.25
CA MET A 370 10.62 10.46 -34.21
C MET A 370 9.60 10.24 -35.33
N TYR A 371 8.80 11.26 -35.65
CA TYR A 371 7.89 11.24 -36.80
C TYR A 371 8.65 11.09 -38.13
N ALA A 372 9.71 11.89 -38.33
CA ALA A 372 10.55 11.80 -39.52
C ALA A 372 11.27 10.43 -39.66
N GLN A 373 11.52 9.74 -38.55
CA GLN A 373 12.07 8.38 -38.52
C GLN A 373 11.02 7.28 -38.72
N GLY A 374 9.73 7.63 -38.83
CA GLY A 374 8.62 6.68 -38.95
C GLY A 374 8.26 5.95 -37.67
N ILE A 375 8.72 6.44 -36.51
CA ILE A 375 8.45 5.84 -35.20
C ILE A 375 7.07 6.26 -34.69
N LEU A 376 6.70 7.54 -34.90
CA LEU A 376 5.37 8.04 -34.54
C LEU A 376 4.44 7.99 -35.77
N PRO A 377 3.27 7.37 -35.68
CA PRO A 377 2.19 7.58 -36.65
C PRO A 377 1.77 9.05 -36.71
N GLU A 378 1.20 9.50 -37.84
CA GLU A 378 0.80 10.91 -38.02
C GLU A 378 -0.21 11.39 -36.97
N SER A 379 -1.21 10.57 -36.64
CA SER A 379 -2.21 10.89 -35.60
C SER A 379 -1.58 11.02 -34.21
N ARG A 380 -0.60 10.16 -33.89
CA ARG A 380 0.17 10.18 -32.64
C ARG A 380 1.07 11.40 -32.53
N TRP A 381 1.74 11.77 -33.62
CA TRP A 381 2.54 12.99 -33.69
C TRP A 381 1.68 14.25 -33.50
N LYS A 382 0.52 14.34 -34.17
CA LYS A 382 -0.43 15.46 -33.98
C LYS A 382 -0.96 15.54 -32.55
N PHE A 383 -1.31 14.40 -31.95
CA PHE A 383 -1.73 14.33 -30.56
C PHE A 383 -0.74 15.02 -29.61
N PHE A 384 0.58 14.75 -29.75
CA PHE A 384 1.59 15.40 -28.92
C PHE A 384 1.76 16.90 -29.19
N LYS A 385 1.45 17.37 -30.41
CA LYS A 385 1.48 18.82 -30.72
C LYS A 385 0.30 19.58 -30.10
N GLU A 386 -0.78 18.89 -29.74
CA GLU A 386 -2.00 19.47 -29.18
C GLU A 386 -2.05 19.41 -27.65
N PHE A 387 -0.88 19.45 -26.98
CA PHE A 387 -0.80 19.37 -25.53
C PHE A 387 -1.65 20.48 -24.84
N PRO A 388 -2.49 20.14 -23.84
CA PRO A 388 -3.47 21.07 -23.25
C PRO A 388 -2.84 22.04 -22.24
N TRP A 389 -2.04 23.00 -22.72
CA TRP A 389 -1.42 24.04 -21.87
C TRP A 389 -2.43 25.03 -21.25
N ASP A 390 -3.70 24.96 -21.63
CA ASP A 390 -4.76 25.85 -21.16
C ASP A 390 -5.33 25.45 -19.79
N ARG A 391 -5.09 24.21 -19.31
CA ARG A 391 -5.57 23.70 -18.01
C ARG A 391 -5.15 24.60 -16.84
N ARG A 392 -5.97 24.65 -15.78
CA ARG A 392 -5.74 25.57 -14.65
C ARG A 392 -4.53 25.15 -13.82
N ILE A 393 -4.33 23.84 -13.68
CA ILE A 393 -3.22 23.25 -12.92
C ILE A 393 -2.56 22.21 -13.82
N ILE A 394 -1.23 22.29 -13.95
CA ILE A 394 -0.45 21.33 -14.73
C ILE A 394 0.63 20.77 -13.82
N TYR A 395 0.54 19.47 -13.51
CA TYR A 395 1.62 18.70 -12.93
C TYR A 395 2.41 18.08 -14.07
N HIS A 396 3.53 18.71 -14.39
CA HIS A 396 4.40 18.28 -15.48
C HIS A 396 5.67 17.70 -14.89
N GLU A 397 6.05 16.53 -15.33
CA GLU A 397 7.31 15.97 -14.87
C GLU A 397 8.53 16.49 -15.64
N ALA A 398 9.72 16.33 -15.06
CA ALA A 398 10.95 16.76 -15.71
C ALA A 398 12.18 15.85 -15.51
N GLY A 399 11.99 14.62 -15.01
CA GLY A 399 12.98 13.58 -14.63
C GLY A 399 14.42 13.65 -15.13
N ILE A 400 14.96 12.54 -15.61
CA ILE A 400 16.34 12.48 -16.13
C ILE A 400 16.31 12.32 -17.66
N PRO A 401 16.72 13.33 -18.43
CA PRO A 401 16.86 13.21 -19.88
C PRO A 401 17.81 12.06 -20.27
N PRO A 402 17.61 11.40 -21.43
CA PRO A 402 16.66 11.76 -22.49
C PRO A 402 15.27 11.13 -22.33
N LEU A 403 15.01 10.41 -21.24
CA LEU A 403 13.75 9.69 -21.05
C LEU A 403 12.58 10.63 -20.71
N HIS A 404 12.89 11.70 -19.98
CA HIS A 404 11.89 12.68 -19.51
C HIS A 404 12.12 14.05 -20.13
N THR A 405 11.07 14.88 -20.09
CA THR A 405 11.08 16.27 -20.57
C THR A 405 12.15 17.10 -19.88
N ARG A 406 13.02 17.79 -20.63
CA ARG A 406 14.01 18.70 -20.03
C ARG A 406 13.33 19.87 -19.32
N VAL A 407 13.69 20.12 -18.06
CA VAL A 407 13.19 21.30 -17.32
C VAL A 407 13.55 22.62 -18.02
N SER A 408 14.64 22.66 -18.80
CA SER A 408 15.01 23.82 -19.61
C SER A 408 14.01 24.13 -20.73
N TYR A 409 13.31 23.11 -21.25
CA TYR A 409 12.23 23.31 -22.21
C TYR A 409 11.00 23.89 -21.50
N LEU A 410 10.62 23.37 -20.33
CA LEU A 410 9.53 23.96 -19.54
C LEU A 410 9.82 25.43 -19.18
N ALA A 411 11.08 25.76 -18.90
CA ALA A 411 11.53 27.12 -18.61
C ALA A 411 11.51 28.07 -19.82
N SER A 412 11.43 27.56 -21.04
CA SER A 412 11.36 28.37 -22.26
C SER A 412 9.91 28.73 -22.66
N LEU A 413 8.92 28.08 -22.04
CA LEU A 413 7.50 28.36 -22.28
C LEU A 413 7.12 29.78 -21.82
N PRO A 414 6.05 30.38 -22.37
CA PRO A 414 5.54 31.67 -21.90
C PRO A 414 5.28 31.71 -20.38
N GLU A 415 5.56 32.84 -19.72
CA GLU A 415 5.37 32.98 -18.26
C GLU A 415 3.96 32.61 -17.78
N SER A 416 2.93 32.96 -18.55
CA SER A 416 1.53 32.63 -18.24
C SER A 416 1.22 31.12 -18.23
N ILE A 417 2.03 30.32 -18.93
CA ILE A 417 1.97 28.86 -18.89
C ILE A 417 2.80 28.34 -17.71
N GLN A 418 4.01 28.86 -17.53
CA GLN A 418 4.89 28.48 -16.42
C GLN A 418 4.21 28.64 -15.04
N GLU A 419 3.42 29.69 -14.83
CA GLU A 419 2.70 29.95 -13.57
C GLU A 419 1.70 28.83 -13.19
N LYS A 420 1.21 28.08 -14.18
CA LYS A 420 0.29 26.95 -14.02
C LYS A 420 1.02 25.62 -13.79
N ILE A 421 2.32 25.57 -14.07
CA ILE A 421 3.12 24.35 -14.02
C ILE A 421 3.72 24.19 -12.62
N THR A 422 3.35 23.10 -11.98
CA THR A 422 4.11 22.48 -10.90
C THR A 422 4.96 21.37 -11.52
N VAL A 423 6.27 21.57 -11.49
CA VAL A 423 7.27 20.59 -11.91
C VAL A 423 7.40 19.51 -10.85
N TYR A 424 7.45 18.28 -11.32
CA TYR A 424 7.41 17.06 -10.53
C TYR A 424 8.42 16.02 -11.05
N HIS A 425 8.72 14.97 -10.28
CA HIS A 425 9.74 13.96 -10.60
C HIS A 425 11.09 14.64 -10.95
N ILE A 426 11.59 15.54 -10.11
CA ILE A 426 12.88 16.23 -10.34
C ILE A 426 13.56 16.58 -9.01
N ALA A 427 14.88 16.42 -8.95
CA ALA A 427 15.64 16.86 -7.79
C ALA A 427 15.63 18.38 -7.67
N ARG A 428 15.46 18.89 -6.44
CA ARG A 428 15.38 20.35 -6.16
C ARG A 428 16.55 21.15 -6.73
N LYS A 429 17.75 20.58 -6.71
CA LYS A 429 18.99 21.21 -7.19
C LYS A 429 18.98 21.49 -8.69
N ASP A 430 18.16 20.77 -9.46
CA ASP A 430 18.11 20.86 -10.92
C ASP A 430 17.02 21.84 -11.40
N MET A 431 16.25 22.43 -10.49
CA MET A 431 15.24 23.44 -10.84
C MET A 431 15.87 24.74 -11.33
N PRO A 432 15.40 25.29 -12.47
CA PRO A 432 15.95 26.52 -13.04
C PRO A 432 15.57 27.75 -12.22
N THR A 433 16.54 28.64 -12.01
CA THR A 433 16.32 29.94 -11.35
C THR A 433 15.74 30.97 -12.33
N GLY A 434 15.01 31.96 -11.80
CA GLY A 434 14.44 33.06 -12.62
C GLY A 434 13.21 32.68 -13.46
N THR A 435 12.62 31.51 -13.22
CA THR A 435 11.39 31.05 -13.90
C THR A 435 10.16 31.24 -13.01
N LYS A 436 8.95 31.10 -13.58
CA LYS A 436 7.68 31.05 -12.83
C LYS A 436 7.24 29.64 -12.46
N LEU A 437 8.02 28.63 -12.87
CA LEU A 437 7.78 27.22 -12.56
C LEU A 437 7.80 27.00 -11.05
N LYS A 438 6.87 26.18 -10.56
CA LYS A 438 6.81 25.78 -9.16
C LYS A 438 7.39 24.37 -9.03
N LEU A 439 8.08 24.08 -7.93
CA LEU A 439 8.49 22.71 -7.59
C LEU A 439 7.45 22.09 -6.66
N ALA A 440 7.02 20.85 -6.94
CA ALA A 440 6.22 20.07 -6.00
C ALA A 440 6.97 19.89 -4.68
N ARG A 441 6.29 20.03 -3.54
CA ARG A 441 6.92 19.93 -2.21
C ARG A 441 6.27 18.83 -1.42
N PHE A 442 7.10 17.90 -0.94
CA PHE A 442 6.69 16.82 -0.04
C PHE A 442 5.94 17.36 1.19
N GLY A 443 4.97 16.59 1.68
CA GLY A 443 4.32 16.84 2.96
C GLY A 443 2.89 17.35 2.84
N ILE A 444 2.06 17.01 3.83
CA ILE A 444 0.64 17.38 3.90
C ILE A 444 0.47 18.89 4.11
N GLU A 445 1.42 19.54 4.76
CA GLU A 445 1.53 20.98 4.98
C GLU A 445 1.73 21.77 3.69
N ASN A 446 2.22 21.13 2.62
CA ASN A 446 2.42 21.72 1.31
C ASN A 446 1.29 21.39 0.32
N THR A 447 0.16 20.88 0.81
CA THR A 447 -1.00 20.57 -0.03
C THR A 447 -1.45 21.81 -0.79
N LEU A 448 -1.64 21.68 -2.11
CA LEU A 448 -2.25 22.70 -2.92
C LEU A 448 -3.76 22.69 -2.71
N TYR A 449 -4.36 23.84 -2.46
CA TYR A 449 -5.80 24.03 -2.28
C TYR A 449 -6.36 24.98 -3.34
N PRO A 450 -6.70 24.47 -4.54
CA PRO A 450 -7.35 25.29 -5.56
C PRO A 450 -8.68 25.86 -5.06
N GLU A 451 -8.95 27.13 -5.35
CA GLU A 451 -10.29 27.70 -5.13
C GLU A 451 -11.29 27.01 -6.04
N ILE A 452 -12.43 26.61 -5.50
CA ILE A 452 -13.44 25.82 -6.22
C ILE A 452 -14.85 26.24 -5.84
N THR A 453 -15.76 26.17 -6.79
CA THR A 453 -17.20 26.22 -6.50
C THR A 453 -17.65 24.88 -5.89
N PRO A 454 -18.11 24.83 -4.63
CA PRO A 454 -18.51 23.58 -3.99
C PRO A 454 -19.68 22.90 -4.73
N PRO A 455 -19.74 21.56 -4.76
CA PRO A 455 -20.88 20.83 -5.30
C PRO A 455 -22.18 21.24 -4.59
N LYS A 456 -23.29 21.33 -5.35
CA LYS A 456 -24.60 21.78 -4.87
C LYS A 456 -25.11 21.08 -3.59
N HIS A 457 -24.77 19.80 -3.40
CA HIS A 457 -25.28 18.95 -2.32
C HIS A 457 -24.16 18.45 -1.38
N ILE A 458 -23.10 19.24 -1.20
CA ILE A 458 -21.90 18.81 -0.45
C ILE A 458 -22.19 18.39 1.00
N GLU A 459 -23.10 19.07 1.71
CA GLU A 459 -23.46 18.71 3.10
C GLU A 459 -24.06 17.30 3.20
N ALA A 460 -25.03 16.99 2.33
CA ALA A 460 -25.62 15.66 2.27
C ALA A 460 -24.62 14.61 1.81
N TYR A 461 -23.75 14.95 0.86
CA TYR A 461 -22.67 14.08 0.41
C TYR A 461 -21.75 13.70 1.58
N ASN A 462 -21.31 14.67 2.39
CA ASN A 462 -20.39 14.43 3.52
C ASN A 462 -21.02 13.51 4.58
N LEU A 463 -22.31 13.68 4.89
CA LEU A 463 -23.01 12.80 5.83
C LEU A 463 -23.13 11.37 5.30
N LEU A 464 -23.45 11.22 4.01
CA LEU A 464 -23.56 9.90 3.37
C LEU A 464 -22.20 9.23 3.22
N ASP A 465 -21.14 9.98 2.93
CA ASP A 465 -19.77 9.48 2.86
C ASP A 465 -19.36 8.85 4.20
N VAL A 466 -19.54 9.58 5.31
CA VAL A 466 -19.32 9.02 6.66
C VAL A 466 -20.13 7.75 6.86
N MET A 467 -21.42 7.74 6.53
CA MET A 467 -22.28 6.56 6.66
C MET A 467 -21.74 5.35 5.88
N THR A 468 -21.20 5.55 4.68
CA THR A 468 -20.67 4.45 3.85
C THR A 468 -19.39 3.83 4.41
N GLN A 469 -18.64 4.58 5.23
CA GLN A 469 -17.40 4.12 5.85
C GLN A 469 -17.63 3.38 7.18
N ILE A 470 -18.85 3.45 7.73
CA ILE A 470 -19.21 2.75 8.97
C ILE A 470 -19.64 1.31 8.65
N ASP A 471 -18.84 0.35 9.08
CA ASP A 471 -19.04 -1.09 8.88
C ASP A 471 -20.41 -1.59 9.36
N ILE A 472 -20.90 -1.13 10.51
CA ILE A 472 -22.20 -1.55 11.04
C ILE A 472 -23.40 -1.09 10.19
N PHE A 473 -23.22 -0.09 9.33
CA PHE A 473 -24.25 0.37 8.40
C PHE A 473 -24.09 -0.23 7.01
N HIS A 474 -23.08 -1.07 6.79
CA HIS A 474 -22.88 -1.72 5.52
C HIS A 474 -24.09 -2.59 5.13
N GLY A 475 -24.52 -2.49 3.88
CA GLY A 475 -25.71 -3.20 3.37
C GLY A 475 -27.04 -2.52 3.69
N PHE A 476 -27.05 -1.37 4.36
CA PHE A 476 -28.27 -0.60 4.57
C PHE A 476 -28.83 -0.10 3.23
N PRO A 477 -30.15 -0.22 2.98
CA PRO A 477 -30.75 0.25 1.74
C PRO A 477 -30.85 1.78 1.70
N ILE A 478 -31.13 2.35 0.51
CA ILE A 478 -31.17 3.81 0.31
C ILE A 478 -32.22 4.51 1.18
N GLU A 479 -33.29 3.81 1.57
CA GLU A 479 -34.30 4.30 2.51
C GLU A 479 -33.69 4.60 3.88
N LYS A 480 -32.71 3.79 4.32
CA LYS A 480 -31.97 4.06 5.56
C LYS A 480 -31.01 5.23 5.40
N ALA A 481 -30.38 5.40 4.24
CA ALA A 481 -29.59 6.61 3.98
C ALA A 481 -30.44 7.89 4.09
N LYS A 482 -31.68 7.87 3.59
CA LYS A 482 -32.62 8.98 3.77
C LYS A 482 -33.02 9.19 5.23
N GLU A 483 -33.27 8.12 5.97
CA GLU A 483 -33.58 8.19 7.40
C GLU A 483 -32.40 8.78 8.19
N PHE A 484 -31.16 8.34 7.88
CA PHE A 484 -29.93 8.82 8.49
C PHE A 484 -29.79 10.35 8.37
N LEU A 485 -30.00 10.90 7.18
CA LEU A 485 -29.96 12.35 6.91
C LEU A 485 -30.96 13.17 7.75
N LEU A 486 -32.04 12.55 8.24
CA LEU A 486 -33.08 13.23 9.03
C LEU A 486 -32.86 13.12 10.54
N ILE A 487 -32.05 12.15 11.00
CA ILE A 487 -31.90 11.84 12.43
C ILE A 487 -30.55 12.24 13.01
N VAL A 488 -29.54 12.40 12.15
CA VAL A 488 -28.17 12.71 12.53
C VAL A 488 -28.00 14.18 12.91
N ASN A 489 -27.19 14.47 13.94
CA ASN A 489 -26.81 15.83 14.33
C ASN A 489 -25.29 15.97 14.37
N GLU A 490 -24.77 17.14 14.04
CA GLU A 490 -23.36 17.46 14.23
C GLU A 490 -23.11 18.01 15.65
N GLU A 491 -22.11 17.47 16.33
CA GLU A 491 -21.61 17.98 17.60
C GLU A 491 -20.11 18.19 17.54
N ARG A 492 -19.64 19.33 18.05
CA ARG A 492 -18.23 19.72 18.02
C ARG A 492 -17.67 19.75 19.43
N TYR A 493 -16.56 19.08 19.62
CA TYR A 493 -15.83 18.98 20.88
C TYR A 493 -14.42 19.53 20.68
N LYS A 494 -13.92 20.28 21.65
CA LYS A 494 -12.54 20.76 21.68
C LYS A 494 -11.64 19.72 22.30
N ARG A 495 -10.36 19.74 21.92
CA ARG A 495 -9.33 18.91 22.57
C ARG A 495 -9.45 19.03 24.10
N GLY A 496 -9.54 17.88 24.77
CA GLY A 496 -9.67 17.75 26.22
C GLY A 496 -11.12 17.66 26.72
N ASP A 497 -12.12 17.92 25.88
CA ASP A 497 -13.53 17.82 26.28
C ASP A 497 -13.90 16.40 26.67
N HIS A 498 -14.72 16.29 27.72
CA HIS A 498 -15.24 15.02 28.23
C HIS A 498 -16.58 14.70 27.55
N ILE A 499 -16.55 13.83 26.55
CA ILE A 499 -17.69 13.49 25.67
C ILE A 499 -18.68 12.56 26.38
N ILE A 500 -18.19 11.46 26.95
CA ILE A 500 -19.00 10.48 27.70
C ILE A 500 -18.41 10.29 29.08
N ARG A 501 -19.24 10.36 30.11
CA ARG A 501 -18.86 10.05 31.49
C ARG A 501 -19.23 8.61 31.86
N LYS A 502 -18.30 7.88 32.47
CA LYS A 502 -18.55 6.53 32.98
C LYS A 502 -19.69 6.53 34.01
N GLY A 503 -20.53 5.50 33.95
CA GLY A 503 -21.64 5.28 34.88
C GLY A 503 -22.90 6.10 34.58
N THR A 504 -22.89 7.03 33.63
CA THR A 504 -24.12 7.73 33.23
C THR A 504 -25.01 6.87 32.34
N PRO A 505 -26.32 7.15 32.22
CA PRO A 505 -27.17 6.51 31.24
C PRO A 505 -26.69 6.76 29.80
N GLY A 506 -26.94 5.79 28.91
CA GLY A 506 -26.72 5.96 27.47
C GLY A 506 -27.84 6.77 26.82
N ASP A 507 -27.48 7.88 26.17
CA ASP A 507 -28.41 8.85 25.56
C ASP A 507 -28.24 8.98 24.04
N LYS A 508 -27.02 8.85 23.53
CA LYS A 508 -26.67 9.00 22.10
C LYS A 508 -25.67 7.95 21.61
N PHE A 509 -25.74 7.69 20.32
CA PHE A 509 -24.74 6.99 19.52
C PHE A 509 -23.82 8.03 18.88
N TYR A 510 -22.51 7.79 18.80
CA TYR A 510 -21.53 8.73 18.30
C TYR A 510 -20.73 8.10 17.15
N ILE A 511 -20.55 8.85 16.07
CA ILE A 511 -19.69 8.51 14.93
C ILE A 511 -18.68 9.64 14.77
N ILE A 512 -17.40 9.31 14.64
CA ILE A 512 -16.33 10.31 14.50
C ILE A 512 -16.20 10.68 13.02
N ALA A 513 -16.69 11.84 12.62
CA ALA A 513 -16.53 12.36 11.26
C ALA A 513 -15.16 13.01 11.06
N SER A 514 -14.57 13.58 12.12
CA SER A 514 -13.20 14.07 12.14
C SER A 514 -12.71 14.12 13.58
N GLY A 515 -11.41 13.93 13.81
CA GLY A 515 -10.81 13.96 15.13
C GLY A 515 -10.45 12.58 15.68
N ASN A 516 -9.83 12.55 16.86
CA ASN A 516 -9.51 11.36 17.63
C ASN A 516 -10.06 11.47 19.05
N VAL A 517 -10.52 10.36 19.62
CA VAL A 517 -10.95 10.23 21.00
C VAL A 517 -10.14 9.15 21.72
N LYS A 518 -9.97 9.30 23.03
CA LYS A 518 -9.37 8.31 23.91
C LYS A 518 -10.37 7.80 24.94
N PHE A 519 -10.26 6.53 25.30
CA PHE A 519 -11.10 5.88 26.30
C PHE A 519 -10.32 5.67 27.59
N GLU A 520 -10.94 5.97 28.72
CA GLU A 520 -10.38 5.76 30.06
C GLU A 520 -11.36 4.96 30.94
N GLY A 521 -10.82 4.22 31.93
CA GLY A 521 -11.65 3.49 32.89
C GLY A 521 -12.25 2.16 32.40
N LEU A 522 -11.77 1.61 31.27
CA LEU A 522 -12.14 0.27 30.77
C LEU A 522 -11.58 -0.89 31.63
N ASN A 523 -10.55 -0.64 32.43
CA ASN A 523 -9.92 -1.66 33.26
C ASN A 523 -10.71 -1.82 34.58
N GLN A 524 -11.20 -3.03 34.87
CA GLN A 524 -11.81 -3.33 36.17
C GLN A 524 -10.77 -3.60 37.28
N ASP A 525 -9.53 -3.96 36.92
CA ASP A 525 -8.56 -4.53 37.87
C ASP A 525 -7.32 -3.65 38.14
N GLY A 526 -7.24 -2.42 37.60
CA GLY A 526 -6.09 -1.54 37.84
C GLY A 526 -4.75 -2.07 37.31
N SER A 527 -4.76 -3.05 36.40
CA SER A 527 -3.56 -3.61 35.79
C SER A 527 -2.83 -2.53 34.97
N GLU A 528 -1.64 -2.15 35.44
CA GLU A 528 -0.68 -1.36 34.67
C GLU A 528 -0.33 -2.12 33.38
N GLY A 529 -0.44 -1.44 32.23
CA GLY A 529 0.06 -1.96 30.94
C GLY A 529 -0.97 -2.22 29.84
N VAL A 530 -2.28 -2.06 30.08
CA VAL A 530 -3.27 -2.14 28.97
C VAL A 530 -3.18 -0.87 28.11
N PRO A 531 -2.97 -0.98 26.78
CA PRO A 531 -2.89 0.19 25.90
C PRO A 531 -4.19 1.00 25.92
N VAL A 532 -4.05 2.33 26.02
CA VAL A 532 -5.18 3.26 25.94
C VAL A 532 -5.87 3.08 24.59
N LYS A 533 -7.13 2.65 24.63
CA LYS A 533 -7.96 2.48 23.44
C LYS A 533 -8.24 3.87 22.83
N ARG A 534 -7.97 4.02 21.54
CA ARG A 534 -8.18 5.24 20.78
C ARG A 534 -9.00 4.95 19.54
N TYR A 535 -9.93 5.85 19.23
CA TYR A 535 -10.72 5.82 18.01
C TYR A 535 -10.55 7.12 17.23
N GLY A 536 -10.50 7.02 15.90
CA GLY A 536 -10.39 8.14 14.97
C GLY A 536 -11.53 8.19 13.96
N THR A 537 -11.33 8.97 12.89
CA THR A 537 -12.32 9.14 11.81
C THR A 537 -12.86 7.80 11.29
N TYR A 538 -14.18 7.76 11.06
CA TYR A 538 -14.97 6.59 10.63
C TYR A 538 -15.06 5.45 11.65
N GLU A 539 -14.72 5.71 12.91
CA GLU A 539 -15.05 4.84 14.03
C GLU A 539 -16.23 5.40 14.83
N TYR A 540 -16.88 4.55 15.62
CA TYR A 540 -18.08 4.90 16.37
C TYR A 540 -18.00 4.34 17.80
N PHE A 541 -18.81 4.91 18.69
CA PHE A 541 -18.88 4.48 20.08
C PHE A 541 -20.22 4.82 20.75
N GLY A 542 -20.42 4.20 21.92
CA GLY A 542 -21.59 4.43 22.77
C GLY A 542 -22.79 3.52 22.45
N GLU A 543 -22.65 2.61 21.51
CA GLU A 543 -23.63 1.63 21.06
C GLU A 543 -24.13 0.71 22.19
N ALA A 544 -23.22 0.26 23.05
CA ALA A 544 -23.48 -0.72 24.10
C ALA A 544 -24.62 -0.31 25.04
N SER A 545 -24.49 0.88 25.61
CA SER A 545 -25.47 1.44 26.56
C SER A 545 -26.84 1.69 25.93
N LEU A 546 -26.92 1.83 24.60
CA LEU A 546 -28.19 2.05 23.92
C LEU A 546 -28.92 0.74 23.67
N VAL A 547 -28.20 -0.30 23.24
CA VAL A 547 -28.77 -1.60 22.89
C VAL A 547 -29.08 -2.45 24.12
N LEU A 548 -28.18 -2.44 25.11
CA LEU A 548 -28.28 -3.26 26.32
C LEU A 548 -28.96 -2.57 27.50
N ASP A 549 -29.24 -1.27 27.37
CA ASP A 549 -29.78 -0.43 28.45
C ASP A 549 -28.88 -0.39 29.71
N LEU A 550 -27.58 -0.51 29.51
CA LEU A 550 -26.56 -0.45 30.57
C LEU A 550 -25.97 0.97 30.73
N PRO A 551 -25.43 1.33 31.90
CA PRO A 551 -24.63 2.56 32.05
C PRO A 551 -23.40 2.58 31.14
N ARG A 552 -22.89 3.77 30.85
CA ARG A 552 -21.66 3.97 30.07
C ARG A 552 -20.48 3.26 30.77
N ALA A 553 -19.79 2.38 30.04
CA ALA A 553 -18.74 1.52 30.60
C ALA A 553 -17.41 2.26 30.86
N ALA A 554 -17.16 3.36 30.14
CA ALA A 554 -15.90 4.09 30.14
C ALA A 554 -16.11 5.59 29.95
N ASP A 555 -15.12 6.36 30.38
CA ASP A 555 -15.00 7.77 30.05
C ASP A 555 -14.42 7.91 28.63
N VAL A 556 -14.90 8.91 27.89
CA VAL A 556 -14.41 9.22 26.53
C VAL A 556 -14.06 10.69 26.46
N TYR A 557 -12.81 10.97 26.04
CA TYR A 557 -12.30 12.32 25.91
C TYR A 557 -11.86 12.62 24.47
N ALA A 558 -12.07 13.85 24.03
CA ALA A 558 -11.52 14.36 22.79
C ALA A 558 -9.99 14.50 22.91
N GLU A 559 -9.22 13.71 22.14
CA GLU A 559 -7.74 13.81 22.09
C GLU A 559 -7.29 14.93 21.14
N THR A 560 -8.15 15.29 20.18
CA THR A 560 -8.03 16.40 19.24
C THR A 560 -9.33 17.21 19.25
N ASP A 561 -9.45 18.26 18.45
CA ASP A 561 -10.79 18.75 18.10
C ASP A 561 -11.54 17.62 17.36
N VAL A 562 -12.81 17.40 17.73
CA VAL A 562 -13.63 16.30 17.23
C VAL A 562 -14.93 16.86 16.67
N LEU A 563 -15.26 16.44 15.45
CA LEU A 563 -16.60 16.53 14.88
C LEU A 563 -17.25 15.16 14.96
N ALA A 564 -18.27 15.03 15.79
CA ALA A 564 -19.04 13.82 15.95
C ALA A 564 -20.42 13.97 15.29
N LEU A 565 -20.83 12.95 14.54
CA LEU A 565 -22.22 12.76 14.16
C LEU A 565 -22.93 11.97 15.26
N THR A 566 -24.04 12.48 15.77
CA THR A 566 -24.76 11.87 16.88
C THR A 566 -26.18 11.49 16.51
N ILE A 567 -26.64 10.36 17.06
CA ILE A 567 -28.01 9.88 16.92
C ILE A 567 -28.57 9.57 18.31
N GLU A 568 -29.66 10.25 18.68
CA GLU A 568 -30.34 10.01 19.96
C GLU A 568 -30.83 8.56 20.09
N LYS A 569 -30.80 8.00 21.31
CA LYS A 569 -31.13 6.60 21.62
C LYS A 569 -32.38 6.10 20.90
N ASN A 570 -33.50 6.82 21.04
CA ASN A 570 -34.78 6.39 20.48
C ASN A 570 -34.75 6.36 18.95
N LYS A 571 -34.12 7.37 18.32
CA LYS A 571 -33.93 7.43 16.87
C LYS A 571 -32.99 6.34 16.40
N PHE A 572 -31.90 6.07 17.12
CA PHE A 572 -30.96 5.00 16.80
C PHE A 572 -31.62 3.62 16.88
N LEU A 573 -32.36 3.32 17.95
CA LEU A 573 -33.07 2.05 18.10
C LEU A 573 -34.14 1.85 17.01
N GLN A 574 -34.80 2.92 16.58
CA GLN A 574 -35.72 2.89 15.44
C GLN A 574 -34.97 2.70 14.11
N PHE A 575 -33.84 3.39 13.93
CA PHE A 575 -33.01 3.33 12.74
C PHE A 575 -32.46 1.93 12.49
N ILE A 576 -32.04 1.21 13.53
CA ILE A 576 -31.52 -0.16 13.40
C ILE A 576 -32.62 -1.22 13.44
N ARG A 577 -33.90 -0.84 13.60
CA ARG A 577 -35.01 -1.78 13.64
C ARG A 577 -35.11 -2.54 12.31
N ASN A 578 -35.39 -3.84 12.40
CA ASN A 578 -35.45 -4.77 11.27
C ASN A 578 -34.12 -4.95 10.54
N SER A 579 -32.99 -4.75 11.24
CA SER A 579 -31.66 -5.16 10.79
C SER A 579 -31.06 -6.13 11.81
N ASP A 580 -30.08 -6.93 11.39
CA ASP A 580 -29.32 -7.82 12.27
C ASP A 580 -28.40 -7.04 13.24
N LEU A 581 -28.27 -5.73 13.04
CA LEU A 581 -27.34 -4.89 13.78
C LEU A 581 -27.59 -4.93 15.29
N LYS A 582 -28.84 -4.97 15.75
CA LYS A 582 -29.13 -5.06 17.19
C LYS A 582 -28.52 -6.33 17.81
N ASN A 583 -28.62 -7.45 17.11
CA ASN A 583 -28.06 -8.72 17.56
C ASN A 583 -26.52 -8.68 17.49
N ASN A 584 -25.96 -8.15 16.40
CA ASN A 584 -24.51 -8.00 16.24
C ASN A 584 -23.89 -7.12 17.32
N LEU A 585 -24.53 -6.00 17.68
CA LEU A 585 -24.08 -5.12 18.76
C LEU A 585 -24.20 -5.78 20.14
N THR A 586 -25.21 -6.61 20.35
CA THR A 586 -25.35 -7.38 21.60
C THR A 586 -24.18 -8.37 21.73
N ARG A 587 -23.91 -9.14 20.67
CA ARG A 587 -22.78 -10.09 20.60
C ARG A 587 -21.43 -9.41 20.78
N LEU A 588 -21.20 -8.27 20.13
CA LEU A 588 -19.96 -7.51 20.23
C LEU A 588 -19.65 -7.08 21.68
N ASN A 589 -20.66 -6.75 22.48
CA ASN A 589 -20.45 -6.40 23.89
C ASN A 589 -20.03 -7.61 24.73
N GLU A 590 -20.67 -8.77 24.53
CA GLU A 590 -20.29 -10.01 25.20
C GLU A 590 -18.84 -10.40 24.89
N ILE A 591 -18.39 -10.19 23.64
CA ILE A 591 -17.01 -10.44 23.21
C ILE A 591 -16.05 -9.42 23.84
N ARG A 592 -16.38 -8.13 23.85
CA ARG A 592 -15.48 -7.09 24.38
C ARG A 592 -15.27 -7.17 25.90
N ASP A 593 -16.30 -7.54 26.66
CA ASP A 593 -16.20 -7.76 28.12
C ASP A 593 -15.23 -8.90 28.46
N SER A 594 -14.87 -9.73 27.48
CA SER A 594 -14.07 -10.93 27.65
C SER A 594 -12.55 -10.74 27.44
N ASN A 595 -12.08 -9.49 27.29
CA ASN A 595 -10.68 -9.11 27.01
C ASN A 595 -10.17 -9.54 25.61
N SER A 596 -11.07 -9.67 24.62
CA SER A 596 -10.78 -9.97 23.20
C SER A 596 -9.66 -9.13 22.62
N TRP A 597 -9.68 -7.82 22.90
CA TRP A 597 -8.70 -6.88 22.39
C TRP A 597 -7.27 -7.25 22.77
N LYS A 598 -7.04 -7.62 24.03
CA LYS A 598 -5.72 -7.99 24.53
C LYS A 598 -5.22 -9.25 23.81
N ALA A 599 -6.05 -10.28 23.73
CA ALA A 599 -5.73 -11.53 23.07
C ALA A 599 -5.35 -11.32 21.58
N LEU A 600 -6.09 -10.47 20.86
CA LEU A 600 -5.80 -10.18 19.45
C LEU A 600 -4.56 -9.30 19.27
N ALA A 601 -4.37 -8.29 20.12
CA ALA A 601 -3.23 -7.38 20.03
C ALA A 601 -1.89 -8.07 20.33
N GLU A 602 -1.89 -9.03 21.25
CA GLU A 602 -0.69 -9.80 21.64
C GLU A 602 -0.46 -11.04 20.75
N SER A 603 -1.43 -11.40 19.91
CA SER A 603 -1.36 -12.56 19.01
C SER A 603 -0.23 -12.47 18.00
N ARG A 604 0.44 -13.60 17.74
CA ARG A 604 1.42 -13.69 16.64
C ARG A 604 0.81 -13.52 15.24
N HIS A 605 -0.47 -13.86 15.06
CA HIS A 605 -1.15 -13.79 13.76
C HIS A 605 -1.92 -12.47 13.55
N PHE A 606 -2.42 -11.88 14.64
CA PHE A 606 -3.26 -10.69 14.61
C PHE A 606 -2.59 -9.43 15.16
N ARG A 607 -1.31 -9.50 15.56
CA ARG A 607 -0.52 -8.28 15.84
C ARG A 607 -0.53 -7.35 14.63
N GLY A 608 -0.68 -6.06 14.89
CA GLY A 608 -0.72 -5.03 13.84
C GLY A 608 -2.07 -4.89 13.13
N LEU A 609 -3.11 -5.63 13.54
CA LEU A 609 -4.48 -5.28 13.15
C LEU A 609 -4.86 -3.91 13.71
N THR A 610 -5.64 -3.17 12.94
CA THR A 610 -6.14 -1.87 13.38
C THR A 610 -7.39 -2.02 14.25
N SER A 611 -7.76 -0.97 14.97
CA SER A 611 -8.98 -0.94 15.78
C SER A 611 -10.23 -1.34 15.02
N HIS A 612 -10.29 -0.95 13.75
CA HIS A 612 -11.37 -1.29 12.85
C HIS A 612 -11.38 -2.77 12.47
N GLN A 613 -10.23 -3.32 12.08
CA GLN A 613 -10.09 -4.73 11.73
C GLN A 613 -10.43 -5.65 12.92
N ILE A 614 -9.98 -5.26 14.12
CA ILE A 614 -10.34 -5.95 15.36
C ILE A 614 -11.86 -5.89 15.58
N THR A 615 -12.48 -4.70 15.43
CA THR A 615 -13.93 -4.55 15.61
C THR A 615 -14.73 -5.39 14.62
N GLN A 616 -14.33 -5.43 13.35
CA GLN A 616 -14.94 -6.29 12.32
C GLN A 616 -14.87 -7.77 12.70
N LEU A 617 -13.74 -8.20 13.26
CA LEU A 617 -13.55 -9.58 13.71
C LEU A 617 -14.41 -9.89 14.95
N GLU A 618 -14.47 -8.98 15.93
CA GLU A 618 -15.32 -9.10 17.13
C GLU A 618 -16.80 -9.26 16.79
N LEU A 619 -17.28 -8.59 15.73
CA LEU A 619 -18.67 -8.69 15.27
C LEU A 619 -19.07 -10.10 14.80
N ILE A 620 -18.10 -10.91 14.36
CA ILE A 620 -18.33 -12.25 13.81
C ILE A 620 -17.87 -13.39 14.74
N MET A 621 -17.40 -13.08 15.95
CA MET A 621 -16.92 -14.04 16.95
C MET A 621 -17.97 -14.47 17.98
N THR A 622 -18.05 -15.76 18.30
CA THR A 622 -18.83 -16.29 19.44
C THR A 622 -17.91 -16.94 20.46
N LEU A 623 -18.20 -16.77 21.75
CA LEU A 623 -17.46 -17.46 22.79
C LEU A 623 -17.88 -18.93 22.88
N HIS A 624 -16.90 -19.83 22.89
CA HIS A 624 -17.10 -21.27 23.00
C HIS A 624 -16.13 -21.87 24.03
N LYS A 625 -16.54 -22.93 24.73
CA LYS A 625 -15.69 -23.66 25.67
C LYS A 625 -15.58 -25.12 25.25
N VAL A 626 -14.37 -25.65 25.31
CA VAL A 626 -14.09 -27.06 25.01
C VAL A 626 -13.31 -27.69 26.15
N ASN A 627 -13.54 -28.97 26.39
CA ASN A 627 -12.84 -29.71 27.43
C ASN A 627 -11.47 -30.19 26.92
N ALA A 628 -10.56 -30.47 27.84
CA ALA A 628 -9.31 -31.15 27.54
C ALA A 628 -9.54 -32.44 26.71
N GLY A 629 -8.72 -32.63 25.67
CA GLY A 629 -8.82 -33.73 24.72
C GLY A 629 -9.72 -33.49 23.52
N SER A 630 -10.48 -32.39 23.49
CA SER A 630 -11.37 -32.07 22.36
C SER A 630 -10.57 -31.79 21.08
N VAL A 631 -10.93 -32.46 19.99
CA VAL A 631 -10.36 -32.21 18.66
C VAL A 631 -11.17 -31.11 18.00
N LEU A 632 -10.52 -29.99 17.68
CA LEU A 632 -11.15 -28.81 17.08
C LEU A 632 -11.24 -28.94 15.56
N VAL A 633 -10.16 -29.44 14.95
CA VAL A 633 -10.05 -29.74 13.53
C VAL A 633 -9.18 -30.98 13.40
N LYS A 634 -9.51 -31.87 12.49
CA LYS A 634 -8.76 -33.10 12.26
C LYS A 634 -8.07 -33.06 10.89
N GLU A 635 -6.87 -33.63 10.83
CA GLU A 635 -6.11 -33.75 9.59
C GLU A 635 -6.95 -34.49 8.53
N LYS A 636 -6.92 -34.00 7.29
CA LYS A 636 -7.67 -34.49 6.13
C LYS A 636 -9.20 -34.33 6.22
N GLU A 637 -9.70 -33.56 7.17
CA GLU A 637 -11.11 -33.17 7.25
C GLU A 637 -11.28 -31.68 6.89
N PHE A 638 -12.46 -31.30 6.41
CA PHE A 638 -12.80 -29.91 6.15
C PHE A 638 -12.98 -29.14 7.46
N TYR A 639 -12.71 -27.83 7.42
CA TYR A 639 -12.97 -26.94 8.54
C TYR A 639 -14.48 -26.73 8.70
N GLY A 640 -14.99 -26.85 9.93
CA GLY A 640 -16.33 -26.41 10.27
C GLY A 640 -16.32 -24.92 10.61
N ASP A 641 -15.78 -24.60 11.78
CA ASP A 641 -15.48 -23.24 12.22
C ASP A 641 -13.96 -23.02 12.29
N ALA A 642 -13.57 -21.76 12.33
CA ALA A 642 -12.22 -21.33 12.68
C ALA A 642 -12.20 -20.81 14.12
N TYR A 643 -11.07 -20.92 14.81
CA TYR A 643 -10.99 -20.52 16.21
C TYR A 643 -9.81 -19.60 16.51
N ILE A 644 -9.99 -18.75 17.52
CA ILE A 644 -8.92 -17.99 18.16
C ILE A 644 -8.91 -18.34 19.64
N ILE A 645 -7.76 -18.69 20.17
CA ILE A 645 -7.63 -19.09 21.58
C ILE A 645 -7.78 -17.86 22.46
N ARG A 646 -8.75 -17.88 23.37
CA ARG A 646 -8.90 -16.83 24.37
C ARG A 646 -8.05 -17.14 25.60
N ASN A 647 -8.18 -18.36 26.08
CA ASN A 647 -7.44 -18.89 27.23
C ASN A 647 -7.33 -20.40 27.06
N GLY A 648 -6.10 -20.91 27.12
CA GLY A 648 -5.85 -22.35 27.16
C GLY A 648 -4.71 -22.77 26.26
N LYS A 649 -4.73 -24.03 25.83
CA LYS A 649 -3.63 -24.62 25.07
C LYS A 649 -4.12 -25.62 24.04
N VAL A 650 -3.74 -25.40 22.79
CA VAL A 650 -4.06 -26.26 21.65
C VAL A 650 -2.78 -26.74 20.99
N ASN A 651 -2.61 -28.05 20.86
CA ASN A 651 -1.49 -28.64 20.16
C ASN A 651 -1.83 -28.89 18.68
N VAL A 652 -0.85 -28.65 17.80
CA VAL A 652 -0.93 -28.89 16.35
C VAL A 652 -0.14 -30.15 16.03
N TYR A 653 -0.80 -31.12 15.39
CA TYR A 653 -0.21 -32.39 14.98
C TYR A 653 -0.25 -32.56 13.46
N GLN A 654 0.78 -33.19 12.90
CA GLN A 654 0.79 -33.67 11.51
C GLN A 654 1.30 -35.09 11.46
N ASN A 655 0.56 -36.00 10.80
CA ASN A 655 0.90 -37.42 10.76
C ASN A 655 1.15 -38.02 12.16
N GLY A 656 0.46 -37.49 13.19
CA GLY A 656 0.61 -37.89 14.60
C GLY A 656 1.78 -37.25 15.36
N ASN A 657 2.68 -36.51 14.69
CA ASN A 657 3.78 -35.81 15.34
C ASN A 657 3.35 -34.42 15.82
N LEU A 658 3.71 -34.06 17.05
CA LEU A 658 3.51 -32.70 17.57
C LEU A 658 4.43 -31.73 16.83
N LEU A 659 3.85 -30.72 16.17
CA LEU A 659 4.58 -29.70 15.45
C LEU A 659 4.70 -28.39 16.22
N ALA A 660 3.61 -27.97 16.86
CA ALA A 660 3.53 -26.68 17.52
C ALA A 660 2.53 -26.69 18.65
N GLU A 661 2.70 -25.71 19.54
CA GLU A 661 1.80 -25.38 20.63
C GLU A 661 1.23 -23.99 20.37
N LEU A 662 -0.09 -23.86 20.52
CA LEU A 662 -0.84 -22.62 20.35
C LEU A 662 -1.40 -22.19 21.72
N THR A 663 -1.32 -20.90 21.98
CA THR A 663 -1.73 -20.26 23.25
C THR A 663 -2.61 -19.04 22.99
N ASP A 664 -2.93 -18.28 24.03
CA ASP A 664 -3.80 -17.10 23.98
C ASP A 664 -3.49 -16.18 22.79
N GLY A 665 -4.52 -15.83 22.02
CA GLY A 665 -4.43 -15.04 20.79
C GLY A 665 -4.13 -15.85 19.53
N ASP A 666 -3.67 -17.10 19.62
CA ASP A 666 -3.33 -17.89 18.44
C ASP A 666 -4.54 -18.36 17.65
N PHE A 667 -4.36 -18.39 16.33
CA PHE A 667 -5.35 -18.89 15.38
C PHE A 667 -5.26 -20.42 15.25
N VAL A 668 -6.40 -21.09 15.35
CA VAL A 668 -6.58 -22.53 15.11
C VAL A 668 -7.22 -22.71 13.75
N GLY A 669 -6.40 -23.02 12.75
CA GLY A 669 -6.82 -23.28 11.38
C GLY A 669 -5.75 -22.89 10.36
N GLU A 670 -6.06 -23.02 9.07
CA GLU A 670 -5.20 -22.56 7.98
C GLU A 670 -6.02 -21.66 7.05
N ILE A 671 -5.73 -20.34 7.04
CA ILE A 671 -6.58 -19.37 6.33
C ILE A 671 -6.69 -19.67 4.83
N TYR A 672 -5.58 -20.14 4.23
CA TYR A 672 -5.53 -20.51 2.83
C TYR A 672 -6.46 -21.69 2.55
N ASN A 673 -6.34 -22.78 3.30
CA ASN A 673 -7.20 -23.95 3.13
C ASN A 673 -8.67 -23.61 3.39
N ILE A 674 -8.96 -22.83 4.44
CA ILE A 674 -10.32 -22.34 4.72
C ILE A 674 -10.86 -21.55 3.52
N SER A 675 -10.08 -20.61 2.98
CA SER A 675 -10.49 -19.74 1.86
C SER A 675 -10.70 -20.49 0.54
N LYS A 676 -9.92 -21.56 0.30
CA LYS A 676 -9.99 -22.39 -0.90
C LYS A 676 -10.87 -23.63 -0.74
N ASN A 677 -11.48 -23.80 0.44
CA ASN A 677 -12.24 -24.98 0.81
C ASN A 677 -11.43 -26.27 0.60
N PHE A 678 -10.19 -26.29 1.11
CA PHE A 678 -9.34 -27.47 1.21
C PHE A 678 -9.46 -28.10 2.60
N VAL A 679 -9.07 -29.38 2.68
CA VAL A 679 -9.00 -30.10 3.96
C VAL A 679 -7.80 -29.64 4.77
N SER A 680 -7.86 -29.83 6.08
CA SER A 680 -6.76 -29.46 6.99
C SER A 680 -5.53 -30.34 6.80
N ASN A 681 -4.35 -29.74 6.80
CA ASN A 681 -3.07 -30.46 6.83
C ASN A 681 -2.70 -30.92 8.24
N TYR A 682 -3.45 -30.47 9.26
CA TYR A 682 -3.12 -30.66 10.67
C TYR A 682 -4.32 -31.10 11.50
N THR A 683 -4.04 -31.79 12.59
CA THR A 683 -5.01 -31.99 13.68
C THR A 683 -4.73 -30.98 14.79
N PHE A 684 -5.76 -30.28 15.23
CA PHE A 684 -5.71 -29.32 16.33
C PHE A 684 -6.50 -29.88 17.51
N ARG A 685 -5.84 -30.05 18.66
CA ARG A 685 -6.46 -30.65 19.85
C ARG A 685 -6.22 -29.79 21.09
N ALA A 686 -7.27 -29.50 21.83
CA ALA A 686 -7.17 -28.85 23.13
C ALA A 686 -6.55 -29.81 24.15
N GLU A 687 -5.47 -29.42 24.80
CA GLU A 687 -4.79 -30.25 25.81
C GLU A 687 -5.29 -29.97 27.23
N VAL A 688 -5.91 -28.81 27.43
CA VAL A 688 -6.57 -28.38 28.66
C VAL A 688 -7.96 -27.87 28.33
N ASP A 689 -8.80 -27.66 29.34
CA ASP A 689 -10.06 -26.93 29.16
C ASP A 689 -9.74 -25.56 28.58
N THR A 690 -10.29 -25.27 27.40
CA THR A 690 -9.88 -24.14 26.56
C THR A 690 -11.10 -23.31 26.20
N GLU A 691 -10.97 -21.99 26.33
CA GLU A 691 -11.94 -21.01 25.86
C GLU A 691 -11.49 -20.47 24.50
N LEU A 692 -12.42 -20.43 23.55
CA LEU A 692 -12.18 -20.11 22.15
C LEU A 692 -13.17 -19.04 21.69
N TYR A 693 -12.73 -18.15 20.81
CA TYR A 693 -13.62 -17.42 19.92
C TYR A 693 -13.83 -18.27 18.67
N SER A 694 -15.05 -18.74 18.43
CA SER A 694 -15.44 -19.42 17.19
C SER A 694 -15.90 -18.41 16.14
N ILE A 695 -15.54 -18.66 14.88
CA ILE A 695 -15.91 -17.85 13.72
C ILE A 695 -16.39 -18.80 12.63
N GLN A 696 -17.59 -18.56 12.08
CA GLN A 696 -18.09 -19.35 10.97
C GLN A 696 -17.20 -19.19 9.75
N GLN A 697 -17.02 -20.28 8.99
CA GLN A 697 -16.12 -20.30 7.84
C GLN A 697 -16.41 -19.18 6.82
N ASN A 698 -17.69 -18.98 6.47
CA ASN A 698 -18.09 -17.96 5.50
C ASN A 698 -17.81 -16.54 6.01
N ASP A 699 -18.08 -16.26 7.28
CA ASP A 699 -17.81 -14.97 7.89
C ASP A 699 -16.31 -14.66 7.90
N LEU A 700 -15.47 -15.67 8.19
CA LEU A 700 -14.02 -15.52 8.13
C LEU A 700 -13.52 -15.26 6.71
N ILE A 701 -14.06 -15.98 5.71
CA ILE A 701 -13.73 -15.78 4.30
C ILE A 701 -14.08 -14.36 3.87
N ASP A 702 -15.26 -13.87 4.24
CA ASP A 702 -15.68 -12.51 3.92
C ASP A 702 -14.84 -11.46 4.66
N TYR A 703 -14.45 -11.72 5.90
CA TYR A 703 -13.53 -10.86 6.65
C TYR A 703 -12.17 -10.73 5.97
N VAL A 704 -11.53 -11.83 5.57
CA VAL A 704 -10.21 -11.77 4.91
C VAL A 704 -10.29 -11.23 3.48
N LYS A 705 -11.41 -11.45 2.78
CA LYS A 705 -11.68 -10.80 1.48
C LYS A 705 -11.82 -9.29 1.60
N LYS A 706 -12.31 -8.77 2.72
CA LYS A 706 -12.36 -7.32 2.99
C LYS A 706 -11.03 -6.78 3.49
N ASN A 707 -10.19 -7.65 4.06
CA ASN A 707 -8.92 -7.30 4.69
C ASN A 707 -7.73 -8.01 4.00
N PRO A 708 -7.35 -7.60 2.78
CA PRO A 708 -6.31 -8.25 1.96
C PRO A 708 -4.96 -8.37 2.68
N GLY A 709 -4.55 -7.38 3.47
CA GLY A 709 -3.33 -7.46 4.29
C GLY A 709 -3.36 -8.59 5.31
N VAL A 710 -4.54 -8.84 5.91
CA VAL A 710 -4.73 -9.91 6.90
C VAL A 710 -4.68 -11.27 6.21
N TYR A 711 -5.35 -11.40 5.05
CA TYR A 711 -5.26 -12.59 4.22
C TYR A 711 -3.79 -12.96 3.91
N MET A 712 -3.01 -11.98 3.45
CA MET A 712 -1.60 -12.17 3.10
C MET A 712 -0.74 -12.56 4.31
N ARG A 713 -0.86 -11.85 5.44
CA ARG A 713 -0.07 -12.13 6.65
C ARG A 713 -0.38 -13.48 7.27
N MET A 714 -1.63 -13.93 7.21
CA MET A 714 -2.05 -15.21 7.81
C MET A 714 -1.86 -16.42 6.90
N ASN A 715 -1.51 -16.20 5.63
CA ASN A 715 -1.32 -17.29 4.67
C ASN A 715 0.04 -17.95 4.87
N THR A 716 0.01 -19.24 5.24
CA THR A 716 1.20 -20.06 5.54
C THR A 716 2.12 -20.29 4.35
N VAL A 717 1.68 -20.01 3.11
CA VAL A 717 2.58 -19.99 1.94
C VAL A 717 3.76 -19.02 2.13
N TYR A 718 3.64 -18.05 3.04
CA TYR A 718 4.68 -17.06 3.37
C TYR A 718 5.45 -17.31 4.66
N SER A 719 4.88 -18.10 5.58
CA SER A 719 5.47 -18.40 6.88
C SER A 719 6.55 -19.45 6.70
#